data_AF-A0A6J6DEL8-F1
#
_entry.id   AF-A0A6J6DEL8-F1
#
_cell.length_a   1.000
_cell.length_b   1.000
_cell.length_c   1.000
_cell.angle_alpha   90.00
_cell.angle_beta   90.00
_cell.angle_gamma   90.00
#
_symmetry.space_group_name_H-M   'P 1'
#
loop_
_entity.id
_entity.type
_entity.pdbx_description
1 polymer ?
#
loop_
_entity_poly.entity_id
_entity_poly.type
_entity_poly.pdbx_seq_one_letter_code
_entity_poly.pdbx_strand_id
1 'polypeptide(L)'
;MAGLIGIFARRRELLKQQKYADARMRQAMALVADARKQALDARKIFEHQRGPGSLPNAEKPEEIDRQLISALDHYHQVHTTIDIPFREAQESWEQSLQTRRNLKKVSHVVRATVIRTSRVFFVEQLNQLGLALTALKSVLQSRLTDNALRLMAERSRSRDPEEALGRYRINNAAFISALDRLNFYVSPQSGDIGRGIHGGLPASVAEKVEASPLLQGPLLAILRRYQDFGARYLIVQKRTLLGDDMGLGKTVQVLAAMSHLHALGARHFLVVAPNSVLINWQRETRKHTLMEPFLAHGVEREENVLAWRERGGVAITTYGTLSKILDLIPVVDFVAIDEAHYVKNPASQRSQAVQLLVERSEYVTLMTGTALENRLREMHFLLSLAQPEVQPVLEHLMSFYRGSPDPTEICKDLAPVYLRRTQKDVLHELPERIIEDEWIELHEQDQQFYLAAEPELMTKRLSAVIGNGEVLSSKYQRLQELVEEHLSEKRKIVVFSFFRQVIDDVCALFPGTQQITGATSASRRQEILDSFTQDSEKKIVVMQIDAGGIGINLQSAQVVILMEPQMKPSTEWQAIARVHRMGQSKTVLVHRLIARDTIDERMVELIEEKTQIFMNYAHDSAVRDASFMAKDGRNVDVEAELRRFLNPE
;
A
#
# COMPACT_ATOMS: atom_id res chain seq x y z
N MET A 1 9.41 -57.87 -22.84
CA MET A 1 9.78 -57.98 -21.41
C MET A 1 10.63 -56.79 -20.93
N ALA A 2 11.74 -56.45 -21.59
CA ALA A 2 12.63 -55.32 -21.20
C ALA A 2 11.91 -53.95 -21.04
N GLY A 3 11.00 -53.59 -21.94
CA GLY A 3 10.24 -52.32 -21.84
C GLY A 3 9.29 -52.24 -20.64
N LEU A 4 8.68 -53.35 -20.21
CA LEU A 4 7.81 -53.39 -19.02
C LEU A 4 8.62 -53.23 -17.73
N ILE A 5 9.79 -53.87 -17.67
CA ILE A 5 10.70 -53.77 -16.52
C ILE A 5 11.13 -52.31 -16.30
N GLY A 6 11.49 -51.60 -17.37
CA GLY A 6 11.83 -50.17 -17.33
C GLY A 6 10.67 -49.29 -16.86
N ILE A 7 9.46 -49.54 -17.36
CA ILE A 7 8.24 -48.81 -16.94
C ILE A 7 7.95 -48.99 -15.44
N PHE A 8 8.05 -50.23 -14.92
CA PHE A 8 7.85 -50.49 -13.49
C PHE A 8 9.00 -49.99 -12.61
N ALA A 9 10.23 -49.94 -13.11
CA ALA A 9 11.35 -49.30 -12.43
C ALA A 9 11.13 -47.79 -12.30
N ARG A 10 10.78 -47.11 -13.40
CA ARG A 10 10.44 -45.67 -13.40
C ARG A 10 9.28 -45.37 -12.46
N ARG A 11 8.24 -46.21 -12.43
CA ARG A 11 7.15 -46.08 -11.46
C ARG A 11 7.63 -46.18 -10.02
N ARG A 12 8.50 -47.13 -9.69
CA ARG A 12 9.02 -47.27 -8.31
C ARG A 12 9.78 -46.02 -7.87
N GLU A 13 10.61 -45.46 -8.76
CA GLU A 13 11.35 -44.23 -8.50
C GLU A 13 10.42 -43.03 -8.29
N LEU A 14 9.47 -42.80 -9.21
CA LEU A 14 8.50 -41.70 -9.07
C LEU A 14 7.64 -41.84 -7.81
N LEU A 15 7.25 -43.05 -7.41
CA LEU A 15 6.53 -43.27 -6.15
C LEU A 15 7.38 -43.00 -4.91
N LYS A 16 8.71 -43.22 -4.97
CA LYS A 16 9.63 -42.88 -3.88
C LYS A 16 9.75 -41.36 -3.73
N GLN A 17 9.96 -40.65 -4.84
CA GLN A 17 9.98 -39.19 -4.88
C GLN A 17 8.66 -38.58 -4.41
N GLN A 18 7.53 -39.16 -4.83
CA GLN A 18 6.22 -38.72 -4.37
C GLN A 18 6.00 -38.95 -2.88
N LYS A 19 6.40 -40.10 -2.31
CA LYS A 19 6.28 -40.34 -0.86
C LYS A 19 7.05 -39.28 -0.06
N TYR A 20 8.22 -38.90 -0.54
CA TYR A 20 9.03 -37.84 0.07
C TYR A 20 8.35 -36.48 -0.02
N ALA A 21 7.81 -36.11 -1.19
CA ALA A 21 7.01 -34.89 -1.36
C ALA A 21 5.77 -34.88 -0.45
N ASP A 22 5.00 -35.98 -0.40
CA ASP A 22 3.80 -36.13 0.45
C ASP A 22 4.12 -35.98 1.94
N ALA A 23 5.23 -36.56 2.42
CA ALA A 23 5.66 -36.41 3.81
C ALA A 23 5.93 -34.95 4.17
N ARG A 24 6.66 -34.22 3.32
CA ARG A 24 6.98 -32.80 3.54
C ARG A 24 5.77 -31.90 3.46
N MET A 25 4.90 -32.09 2.48
CA MET A 25 3.67 -31.31 2.34
C MET A 25 2.75 -31.50 3.55
N ARG A 26 2.64 -32.72 4.09
CA ARG A 26 1.90 -32.98 5.33
C ARG A 26 2.55 -32.35 6.55
N GLN A 27 3.87 -32.38 6.65
CA GLN A 27 4.59 -31.72 7.74
C GLN A 27 4.39 -30.20 7.71
N ALA A 28 4.50 -29.58 6.52
CA ALA A 28 4.22 -28.17 6.31
C ALA A 28 2.79 -27.82 6.73
N MET A 29 1.79 -28.59 6.27
CA MET A 29 0.39 -28.41 6.65
C MET A 29 0.17 -28.51 8.17
N ALA A 30 0.81 -29.47 8.84
CA ALA A 30 0.71 -29.63 10.29
C ALA A 30 1.30 -28.42 11.05
N LEU A 31 2.46 -27.91 10.62
CA LEU A 31 3.07 -26.71 11.22
C LEU A 31 2.21 -25.46 11.05
N VAL A 32 1.61 -25.28 9.86
CA VAL A 32 0.69 -24.15 9.61
C VAL A 32 -0.54 -24.25 10.51
N ALA A 33 -1.11 -25.45 10.66
CA ALA A 33 -2.26 -25.67 11.53
C ALA A 33 -1.94 -25.44 13.02
N ASP A 34 -0.78 -25.91 13.49
CA ASP A 34 -0.31 -25.76 14.87
C ASP A 34 -0.06 -24.28 15.20
N ALA A 35 0.71 -23.56 14.37
CA ALA A 35 1.01 -22.15 14.58
C ALA A 35 -0.26 -21.30 14.62
N ARG A 36 -1.23 -21.60 13.75
CA ARG A 36 -2.54 -20.94 13.74
C ARG A 36 -3.33 -21.22 15.01
N LYS A 37 -3.38 -22.48 15.46
CA LYS A 37 -4.08 -22.86 16.69
C LYS A 37 -3.52 -22.12 17.89
N GLN A 38 -2.19 -22.11 18.02
CA GLN A 38 -1.50 -21.43 19.12
C GLN A 38 -1.76 -19.92 19.12
N ALA A 39 -1.78 -19.27 17.96
CA ALA A 39 -2.10 -17.86 17.84
C ALA A 39 -3.57 -17.55 18.17
N LEU A 40 -4.51 -18.44 17.81
CA LEU A 40 -5.92 -18.32 18.22
C LEU A 40 -6.09 -18.47 19.74
N ASP A 41 -5.39 -19.41 20.36
CA ASP A 41 -5.47 -19.63 21.80
C ASP A 41 -4.88 -18.44 22.58
N ALA A 42 -3.72 -17.92 22.17
CA ALA A 42 -3.12 -16.71 22.75
C ALA A 42 -4.04 -15.48 22.60
N ARG A 43 -4.66 -15.32 21.43
CA ARG A 43 -5.64 -14.26 21.19
C ARG A 43 -6.84 -14.35 22.12
N LYS A 44 -7.44 -15.53 22.28
CA LYS A 44 -8.61 -15.70 23.17
C LYS A 44 -8.28 -15.29 24.61
N ILE A 45 -7.08 -15.65 25.08
CA ILE A 45 -6.59 -15.24 26.40
C ILE A 45 -6.45 -13.71 26.46
N PHE A 46 -5.85 -13.10 25.44
CA PHE A 46 -5.68 -11.65 25.33
C PHE A 46 -7.02 -10.90 25.34
N GLU A 47 -7.95 -11.27 24.46
CA GLU A 47 -9.26 -10.61 24.34
C GLU A 47 -10.13 -10.80 25.59
N HIS A 48 -9.97 -11.91 26.30
CA HIS A 48 -10.68 -12.13 27.56
C HIS A 48 -10.27 -11.11 28.64
N GLN A 49 -9.01 -10.69 28.66
CA GLN A 49 -8.50 -9.73 29.65
C GLN A 49 -8.56 -8.27 29.19
N ARG A 50 -8.26 -8.00 27.92
CA ARG A 50 -8.18 -6.64 27.35
C ARG A 50 -9.45 -6.20 26.65
N GLY A 51 -10.40 -7.10 26.41
CA GLY A 51 -11.58 -6.88 25.59
C GLY A 51 -11.36 -7.24 24.10
N PRO A 52 -12.45 -7.51 23.35
CA PRO A 52 -12.38 -7.82 21.93
C PRO A 52 -11.90 -6.61 21.12
N GLY A 53 -11.02 -6.84 20.14
CA GLY A 53 -10.49 -5.78 19.27
C GLY A 53 -9.36 -4.94 19.88
N SER A 54 -8.98 -5.20 21.13
CA SER A 54 -7.83 -4.56 21.77
C SER A 54 -6.51 -4.95 21.10
N LEU A 55 -5.52 -4.07 21.20
CA LEU A 55 -4.20 -4.24 20.60
C LEU A 55 -3.11 -4.30 21.67
N PRO A 56 -2.01 -5.04 21.42
CA PRO A 56 -0.96 -5.14 22.40
C PRO A 56 -0.19 -3.82 22.55
N ASN A 57 0.11 -3.44 23.79
CA ASN A 57 0.83 -2.21 24.10
C ASN A 57 2.31 -2.31 23.70
N ALA A 58 2.72 -1.53 22.70
CA ALA A 58 4.08 -1.57 22.16
C ALA A 58 5.12 -0.89 23.06
N GLU A 59 4.73 0.15 23.78
CA GLU A 59 5.63 0.96 24.61
C GLU A 59 5.90 0.32 25.96
N LYS A 60 4.84 -0.18 26.60
CA LYS A 60 4.88 -0.83 27.92
C LYS A 60 4.16 -2.17 27.87
N PRO A 61 4.77 -3.21 27.29
CA PRO A 61 4.14 -4.52 27.12
C PRO A 61 4.10 -5.28 28.46
N GLU A 62 2.90 -5.70 28.86
CA GLU A 62 2.69 -6.64 29.96
C GLU A 62 2.92 -8.08 29.49
N GLU A 63 2.88 -9.03 30.42
CA GLU A 63 3.09 -10.45 30.11
C GLU A 63 2.11 -11.00 29.06
N ILE A 64 0.85 -10.56 29.11
CA ILE A 64 -0.15 -10.98 28.11
C ILE A 64 0.10 -10.41 26.71
N ASP A 65 0.63 -9.18 26.65
CA ASP A 65 1.04 -8.56 25.39
C ASP A 65 2.20 -9.36 24.79
N ARG A 66 3.19 -9.73 25.61
CA ARG A 66 4.35 -10.54 25.20
C ARG A 66 3.94 -11.92 24.68
N GLN A 67 3.00 -12.58 25.34
CA GLN A 67 2.49 -13.89 24.92
C GLN A 67 1.77 -13.81 23.56
N LEU A 68 0.90 -12.82 23.37
CA LEU A 68 0.23 -12.61 22.09
C LEU A 68 1.23 -12.28 20.98
N ILE A 69 2.14 -11.33 21.23
CA ILE A 69 3.17 -10.92 20.26
C ILE A 69 4.03 -12.12 19.86
N SER A 70 4.48 -12.94 20.82
CA SER A 70 5.27 -14.14 20.56
C SER A 70 4.52 -15.18 19.71
N ALA A 71 3.23 -15.39 19.97
CA ALA A 71 2.40 -16.28 19.17
C ALA A 71 2.15 -15.76 17.74
N LEU A 72 1.93 -14.45 17.59
CA LEU A 72 1.77 -13.79 16.30
C LEU A 72 3.07 -13.80 15.48
N ASP A 73 4.23 -13.59 16.11
CA ASP A 73 5.55 -13.71 15.46
C ASP A 73 5.73 -15.11 14.87
N HIS A 74 5.47 -16.15 15.67
CA HIS A 74 5.57 -17.53 15.22
C HIS A 74 4.62 -17.81 14.05
N TYR A 75 3.36 -17.39 14.17
CA TYR A 75 2.38 -17.55 13.10
C TYR A 75 2.79 -16.80 11.82
N HIS A 76 3.30 -15.58 11.93
CA HIS A 76 3.80 -14.80 10.80
C HIS A 76 5.01 -15.46 10.12
N GLN A 77 5.96 -15.98 10.90
CA GLN A 77 7.13 -16.67 10.36
C GLN A 77 6.79 -17.99 9.67
N VAL A 78 5.88 -18.77 10.26
CA VAL A 78 5.36 -20.00 9.64
C VAL A 78 4.60 -19.67 8.37
N HIS A 79 3.82 -18.58 8.37
CA HIS A 79 3.13 -18.12 7.16
C HIS A 79 4.12 -17.80 6.03
N THR A 80 5.14 -17.00 6.31
CA THR A 80 6.10 -16.57 5.29
C THR A 80 7.04 -17.68 4.83
N THR A 81 7.48 -18.54 5.74
CA THR A 81 8.48 -19.57 5.48
C THR A 81 7.86 -20.87 4.96
N ILE A 82 6.64 -21.21 5.38
CA ILE A 82 6.01 -22.52 5.13
C ILE A 82 4.72 -22.40 4.33
N ASP A 83 3.74 -21.58 4.74
CA ASP A 83 2.42 -21.51 4.06
C ASP A 83 2.56 -21.05 2.61
N ILE A 84 3.36 -20.01 2.37
CA ILE A 84 3.59 -19.50 1.02
C ILE A 84 4.19 -20.57 0.08
N PRO A 85 5.35 -21.18 0.39
CA PRO A 85 5.89 -22.24 -0.47
C PRO A 85 4.97 -23.47 -0.56
N PHE A 86 4.23 -23.78 0.51
CA PHE A 86 3.24 -24.86 0.49
C PHE A 86 2.17 -24.61 -0.56
N ARG A 87 1.63 -23.39 -0.66
CA ARG A 87 0.62 -23.04 -1.67
C ARG A 87 1.16 -23.09 -3.10
N GLU A 88 2.40 -22.62 -3.29
CA GLU A 88 3.09 -22.73 -4.59
C GLU A 88 3.21 -24.20 -5.03
N ALA A 89 3.49 -25.11 -4.09
CA ALA A 89 3.59 -26.54 -4.34
C ALA A 89 2.23 -27.27 -4.37
N GLN A 90 1.15 -26.66 -3.86
CA GLN A 90 -0.10 -27.37 -3.55
C GLN A 90 -0.75 -27.97 -4.81
N GLU A 91 -0.85 -27.20 -5.89
CA GLU A 91 -1.49 -27.67 -7.13
C GLU A 91 -0.73 -28.87 -7.72
N SER A 92 0.60 -28.76 -7.84
CA SER A 92 1.43 -29.85 -8.33
C SER A 92 1.39 -31.07 -7.40
N TRP A 93 1.25 -30.86 -6.09
CA TRP A 93 1.10 -31.92 -5.11
C TRP A 93 -0.24 -32.65 -5.26
N GLU A 94 -1.34 -31.92 -5.35
CA GLU A 94 -2.69 -32.47 -5.57
C GLU A 94 -2.78 -33.25 -6.88
N GLN A 95 -2.24 -32.69 -7.97
CA GLN A 95 -2.09 -33.38 -9.25
C GLN A 95 -1.31 -34.68 -9.08
N SER A 96 -0.16 -34.67 -8.38
CA SER A 96 0.61 -35.88 -8.13
C SER A 96 -0.21 -36.95 -7.39
N LEU A 97 -1.01 -36.56 -6.39
CA LEU A 97 -1.86 -37.46 -5.60
C LEU A 97 -2.96 -38.07 -6.47
N GLN A 98 -3.59 -37.28 -7.33
CA GLN A 98 -4.59 -37.73 -8.28
C GLN A 98 -4.00 -38.72 -9.28
N THR A 99 -2.87 -38.38 -9.91
CA THR A 99 -2.16 -39.27 -10.85
C THR A 99 -1.73 -40.58 -10.17
N ARG A 100 -1.31 -40.55 -8.90
CA ARG A 100 -1.00 -41.76 -8.12
C ARG A 100 -2.23 -42.65 -7.92
N ARG A 101 -3.39 -42.07 -7.62
CA ARG A 101 -4.66 -42.81 -7.50
C ARG A 101 -5.01 -43.48 -8.83
N ASN A 102 -4.85 -42.78 -9.95
CA ASN A 102 -5.05 -43.32 -11.29
C ASN A 102 -4.08 -44.47 -11.61
N LEU A 103 -2.79 -44.29 -11.30
CA LEU A 103 -1.77 -45.33 -11.47
C LEU A 103 -2.04 -46.58 -10.63
N LYS A 104 -2.64 -46.45 -9.43
CA LYS A 104 -3.06 -47.61 -8.63
C LYS A 104 -4.19 -48.38 -9.35
N LYS A 105 -5.24 -47.67 -9.80
CA LYS A 105 -6.39 -48.26 -10.51
C LYS A 105 -5.95 -49.03 -11.77
N VAL A 106 -5.04 -48.47 -12.55
CA VAL A 106 -4.63 -49.05 -13.85
C VAL A 106 -3.51 -50.10 -13.70
N SER A 107 -2.75 -50.11 -12.59
CA SER A 107 -1.62 -51.02 -12.42
C SER A 107 -1.97 -52.51 -12.41
N HIS A 108 -3.16 -52.88 -11.94
CA HIS A 108 -3.63 -54.27 -11.97
C HIS A 108 -3.98 -54.71 -13.40
N VAL A 109 -4.64 -53.84 -14.17
CA VAL A 109 -5.02 -54.08 -15.56
C VAL A 109 -3.79 -54.24 -16.46
N VAL A 110 -2.78 -53.38 -16.30
CA VAL A 110 -1.54 -53.43 -17.09
C VAL A 110 -0.67 -54.66 -16.77
N ARG A 111 -0.78 -55.19 -15.54
CA ARG A 111 -0.13 -56.46 -15.14
C ARG A 111 -0.87 -57.68 -15.67
N ALA A 112 -2.20 -57.62 -15.75
CA ALA A 112 -3.04 -58.74 -16.16
C ALA A 112 -3.22 -58.87 -17.67
N THR A 113 -3.06 -57.79 -18.45
CA THR A 113 -3.42 -57.79 -19.88
C THR A 113 -2.40 -57.10 -20.79
N VAL A 114 -2.23 -57.59 -22.03
CA VAL A 114 -1.35 -57.05 -23.07
C VAL A 114 -2.07 -55.96 -23.91
N ILE A 115 -3.01 -55.22 -23.32
CA ILE A 115 -3.76 -54.21 -24.07
C ILE A 115 -2.88 -52.98 -24.29
N ARG A 116 -2.61 -52.67 -25.57
CA ARG A 116 -1.74 -51.56 -26.01
C ARG A 116 -2.24 -50.21 -25.48
N THR A 117 -3.55 -49.97 -25.50
CA THR A 117 -4.21 -48.74 -25.02
C THR A 117 -3.99 -48.50 -23.53
N SER A 118 -4.15 -49.52 -22.69
CA SER A 118 -3.91 -49.42 -21.24
C SER A 118 -2.44 -49.14 -20.91
N ARG A 119 -1.50 -49.63 -21.74
CA ARG A 119 -0.07 -49.33 -21.60
C ARG A 119 0.26 -47.89 -21.99
N VAL A 120 -0.30 -47.38 -23.07
CA VAL A 120 -0.12 -45.98 -23.50
C VAL A 120 -0.62 -45.03 -22.42
N PHE A 121 -1.85 -45.23 -21.94
CA PHE A 121 -2.42 -44.45 -20.83
C PHE A 121 -1.54 -44.52 -19.56
N PHE A 122 -1.02 -45.69 -19.21
CA PHE A 122 -0.15 -45.85 -18.04
C PHE A 122 1.16 -45.08 -18.16
N VAL A 123 1.79 -45.06 -19.34
CA VAL A 123 3.01 -44.29 -19.61
C VAL A 123 2.72 -42.79 -19.57
N GLU A 124 1.59 -42.36 -20.12
CA GLU A 124 1.14 -40.96 -20.04
C GLU A 124 0.95 -40.51 -18.59
N GLN A 125 0.30 -41.31 -17.75
CA GLN A 125 0.17 -41.03 -16.32
C GLN A 125 1.54 -40.99 -15.60
N LEU A 126 2.51 -41.81 -15.99
CA LEU A 126 3.88 -41.73 -15.45
C LEU A 126 4.61 -40.45 -15.88
N ASN A 127 4.40 -39.98 -17.11
CA ASN A 127 4.95 -38.73 -17.59
C ASN A 127 4.33 -37.53 -16.85
N GLN A 128 3.00 -37.50 -16.71
CA GLN A 128 2.29 -36.48 -15.92
C GLN A 128 2.78 -36.45 -14.46
N LEU A 129 2.95 -37.62 -13.83
CA LEU A 129 3.51 -37.70 -12.48
C LEU A 129 4.95 -37.16 -12.43
N GLY A 130 5.77 -37.47 -13.44
CA GLY A 130 7.14 -36.96 -13.55
C GLY A 130 7.20 -35.43 -13.67
N LEU A 131 6.33 -34.83 -14.48
CA LEU A 131 6.23 -33.37 -14.63
C LEU A 131 5.82 -32.71 -13.32
N ALA A 132 4.74 -33.20 -12.68
CA ALA A 132 4.27 -32.68 -11.40
C ALA A 132 5.35 -32.80 -10.29
N LEU A 133 6.06 -33.92 -10.22
CA LEU A 133 7.16 -34.11 -9.27
C LEU A 133 8.38 -33.22 -9.57
N THR A 134 8.64 -32.93 -10.85
CA THR A 134 9.72 -32.00 -11.24
C THR A 134 9.39 -30.58 -10.82
N ALA A 135 8.14 -30.13 -11.01
CA ALA A 135 7.64 -28.84 -10.53
C ALA A 135 7.70 -28.74 -9.00
N LEU A 136 7.34 -29.81 -8.27
CA LEU A 136 7.46 -29.85 -6.80
C LEU A 136 8.90 -29.80 -6.32
N LYS A 137 9.82 -30.44 -7.05
CA LYS A 137 11.21 -30.60 -6.62
C LYS A 137 11.90 -29.25 -6.41
N SER A 138 11.64 -28.27 -7.27
CA SER A 138 12.23 -26.93 -7.12
C SER A 138 11.81 -26.30 -5.78
N VAL A 139 10.51 -26.25 -5.48
CA VAL A 139 9.96 -25.65 -4.25
C VAL A 139 10.43 -26.40 -3.00
N LEU A 140 10.42 -27.74 -3.04
CA LEU A 140 10.84 -28.60 -1.93
C LEU A 140 12.35 -28.54 -1.64
N GLN A 141 13.17 -28.12 -2.61
CA GLN A 141 14.62 -28.04 -2.45
C GLN A 141 15.10 -26.61 -2.16
N SER A 142 14.38 -25.58 -2.62
CA SER A 142 14.78 -24.19 -2.41
C SER A 142 14.08 -23.52 -1.24
N ARG A 143 12.80 -23.85 -0.97
CA ARG A 143 11.96 -23.13 0.01
C ARG A 143 11.47 -24.02 1.16
N LEU A 144 10.80 -25.14 0.86
CA LEU A 144 10.37 -26.12 1.87
C LEU A 144 11.47 -27.12 2.23
N THR A 145 12.63 -26.59 2.61
CA THR A 145 13.79 -27.40 2.99
C THR A 145 13.58 -28.09 4.33
N ASP A 146 14.32 -29.19 4.57
CA ASP A 146 14.27 -29.86 5.89
C ASP A 146 14.71 -28.91 7.01
N ASN A 147 15.66 -28.02 6.74
CA ASN A 147 16.11 -27.01 7.70
C ASN A 147 15.00 -26.01 8.02
N ALA A 148 14.27 -25.51 7.02
CA ALA A 148 13.15 -24.60 7.24
C ALA A 148 12.04 -25.26 8.09
N LEU A 149 11.68 -26.51 7.76
CA LEU A 149 10.66 -27.26 8.51
C LEU A 149 11.11 -27.57 9.95
N ARG A 150 12.38 -27.92 10.16
CA ARG A 150 12.93 -28.19 11.50
C ARG A 150 13.00 -26.92 12.36
N LEU A 151 13.52 -25.83 11.80
CA LEU A 151 13.67 -24.56 12.51
C LEU A 151 12.31 -24.02 12.95
N MET A 152 11.28 -24.14 12.11
CA MET A 152 9.91 -23.76 12.48
C MET A 152 9.33 -24.67 13.56
N ALA A 153 9.61 -25.98 13.51
CA ALA A 153 9.17 -26.92 14.54
C ALA A 153 9.86 -26.66 15.90
N GLU A 154 11.14 -26.28 15.90
CA GLU A 154 11.89 -25.90 17.10
C GLU A 154 11.36 -24.60 17.70
N ARG A 155 11.12 -23.57 16.86
CA ARG A 155 10.51 -22.30 17.30
C ARG A 155 9.09 -22.45 17.84
N SER A 156 8.32 -23.43 17.37
CA SER A 156 7.01 -23.74 17.98
C SER A 156 7.14 -24.14 19.46
N ARG A 157 8.26 -24.79 19.84
CA ARG A 157 8.51 -25.32 21.19
C ARG A 157 9.23 -24.34 22.12
N SER A 158 10.10 -23.49 21.59
CA SER A 158 10.88 -22.53 22.37
C SER A 158 10.85 -21.18 21.66
N ARG A 159 10.10 -20.24 22.24
CA ARG A 159 9.97 -18.87 21.73
C ARG A 159 10.68 -17.92 22.67
N ASP A 160 11.32 -16.91 22.10
CA ASP A 160 11.87 -15.78 22.84
C ASP A 160 10.90 -14.59 22.72
N PRO A 161 10.17 -14.23 23.80
CA PRO A 161 9.26 -13.09 23.78
C PRO A 161 9.97 -11.74 23.56
N GLU A 162 11.21 -11.58 23.99
CA GLU A 162 11.96 -10.33 23.84
C GLU A 162 12.41 -10.11 22.39
N GLU A 163 12.85 -11.19 21.73
CA GLU A 163 13.19 -11.14 20.30
C GLU A 163 11.95 -10.83 19.44
N ALA A 164 10.81 -11.45 19.76
CA ALA A 164 9.53 -11.18 19.11
C ALA A 164 9.06 -9.73 19.34
N LEU A 165 9.23 -9.21 20.56
CA LEU A 165 8.93 -7.81 20.89
C LEU A 165 9.83 -6.83 20.14
N GLY A 166 11.12 -7.14 19.98
CA GLY A 166 12.03 -6.37 19.14
C GLY A 166 11.55 -6.27 17.69
N ARG A 167 11.13 -7.42 17.10
CA ARG A 167 10.52 -7.45 15.76
C ARG A 167 9.20 -6.68 15.69
N TYR A 168 8.35 -6.79 16.72
CA TYR A 168 7.09 -6.06 16.80
C TYR A 168 7.31 -4.54 16.82
N ARG A 169 8.31 -4.04 17.56
CA ARG A 169 8.65 -2.61 17.60
C ARG A 169 9.17 -2.07 16.27
N ILE A 170 9.81 -2.92 15.46
CA ILE A 170 10.30 -2.54 14.13
C ILE A 170 9.17 -2.61 13.09
N ASN A 171 8.26 -3.59 13.21
CA ASN A 171 7.21 -3.83 12.24
C ASN A 171 5.95 -4.40 12.92
N ASN A 172 5.20 -3.56 13.63
CA ASN A 172 3.95 -3.98 14.27
C ASN A 172 2.90 -4.39 13.21
N ALA A 173 2.89 -3.75 12.05
CA ALA A 173 1.91 -3.95 10.99
C ALA A 173 1.78 -5.41 10.55
N ALA A 174 2.90 -6.15 10.47
CA ALA A 174 2.88 -7.58 10.13
C ALA A 174 2.15 -8.44 11.18
N PHE A 175 2.30 -8.10 12.45
CA PHE A 175 1.68 -8.80 13.57
C PHE A 175 0.19 -8.50 13.63
N ILE A 176 -0.21 -7.25 13.42
CA ILE A 176 -1.62 -6.91 13.42
C ILE A 176 -2.30 -7.47 12.17
N SER A 177 -1.61 -7.53 11.02
CA SER A 177 -2.09 -8.27 9.83
C SER A 177 -2.30 -9.76 10.14
N ALA A 178 -1.38 -10.37 10.88
CA ALA A 178 -1.50 -11.74 11.35
C ALA A 178 -2.69 -11.92 12.31
N LEU A 179 -2.91 -10.97 13.23
CA LEU A 179 -4.06 -10.95 14.15
C LEU A 179 -5.40 -10.82 13.40
N ASP A 180 -5.50 -9.87 12.46
CA ASP A 180 -6.65 -9.72 11.56
C ASP A 180 -6.90 -10.98 10.76
N ARG A 181 -5.84 -11.65 10.32
CA ARG A 181 -6.01 -12.87 9.54
C ARG A 181 -6.70 -13.98 10.33
N LEU A 182 -6.49 -14.02 11.65
CA LEU A 182 -7.20 -14.92 12.54
C LEU A 182 -8.70 -14.58 12.63
N ASN A 183 -9.09 -13.31 12.42
CA ASN A 183 -10.49 -12.87 12.40
C ASN A 183 -11.30 -13.42 11.22
N PHE A 184 -10.73 -13.57 10.01
CA PHE A 184 -11.48 -14.06 8.85
C PHE A 184 -12.12 -15.44 9.05
N TYR A 185 -11.63 -16.22 10.01
CA TYR A 185 -12.10 -17.58 10.26
C TYR A 185 -13.12 -17.68 11.40
N VAL A 186 -13.49 -16.56 12.02
CA VAL A 186 -14.58 -16.46 12.97
C VAL A 186 -15.73 -15.77 12.23
N SER A 187 -16.90 -16.42 12.16
CA SER A 187 -18.07 -15.83 11.49
C SER A 187 -18.35 -14.42 12.01
N PRO A 188 -18.72 -13.46 11.14
CA PRO A 188 -18.99 -12.09 11.55
C PRO A 188 -20.29 -12.04 12.37
N GLN A 189 -20.16 -12.11 13.69
CA GLN A 189 -21.22 -11.74 14.63
C GLN A 189 -20.76 -10.47 15.37
N SER A 190 -20.75 -9.33 14.69
CA SER A 190 -20.67 -8.01 15.34
C SER A 190 -21.08 -6.92 14.35
N GLY A 191 -22.28 -6.38 14.53
CA GLY A 191 -22.92 -5.43 13.60
C GLY A 191 -22.33 -4.02 13.54
N ASP A 192 -21.30 -3.70 14.34
CA ASP A 192 -20.76 -2.34 14.45
C ASP A 192 -19.32 -2.17 13.90
N ILE A 193 -18.51 -3.23 13.86
CA ILE A 193 -17.10 -3.18 13.43
C ILE A 193 -16.96 -3.13 11.88
N GLY A 194 -18.05 -3.40 11.14
CA GLY A 194 -18.02 -3.52 9.67
C GLY A 194 -18.07 -2.20 8.91
N ARG A 195 -18.62 -1.11 9.48
CA ARG A 195 -18.90 0.13 8.71
C ARG A 195 -17.64 0.79 8.16
N GLY A 196 -16.57 0.92 8.95
CA GLY A 196 -15.32 1.54 8.51
C GLY A 196 -14.55 0.73 7.46
N ILE A 197 -14.62 -0.60 7.55
CA ILE A 197 -13.97 -1.53 6.62
C ILE A 197 -14.55 -1.42 5.20
N HIS A 198 -15.86 -1.15 5.14
CA HIS A 198 -16.63 -1.14 3.89
C HIS A 198 -16.66 0.26 3.26
N GLY A 199 -16.14 1.31 3.92
CA GLY A 199 -16.08 2.66 3.37
C GLY A 199 -17.46 3.25 3.05
N GLY A 200 -18.46 2.97 3.90
CA GLY A 200 -19.83 3.48 3.71
C GLY A 200 -20.62 2.80 2.58
N LEU A 201 -20.13 1.69 2.01
CA LEU A 201 -20.84 0.96 0.94
C LEU A 201 -22.19 0.40 1.43
N PRO A 202 -23.22 0.35 0.56
CA PRO A 202 -24.47 -0.33 0.83
C PRO A 202 -24.25 -1.81 1.19
N ALA A 203 -25.05 -2.33 2.12
CA ALA A 203 -24.93 -3.70 2.62
C ALA A 203 -24.94 -4.76 1.50
N SER A 204 -25.79 -4.59 0.48
CA SER A 204 -25.88 -5.51 -0.65
C SER A 204 -24.58 -5.62 -1.46
N VAL A 205 -23.85 -4.52 -1.63
CA VAL A 205 -22.55 -4.51 -2.30
C VAL A 205 -21.50 -5.14 -1.40
N ALA A 206 -21.47 -4.76 -0.12
CA ALA A 206 -20.51 -5.28 0.84
C ALA A 206 -20.63 -6.79 1.04
N GLU A 207 -21.84 -7.32 1.19
CA GLU A 207 -22.10 -8.76 1.34
C GLU A 207 -21.65 -9.55 0.10
N LYS A 208 -21.91 -9.03 -1.10
CA LYS A 208 -21.42 -9.64 -2.35
C LYS A 208 -19.89 -9.68 -2.40
N VAL A 209 -19.23 -8.63 -1.94
CA VAL A 209 -17.76 -8.55 -1.87
C VAL A 209 -17.19 -9.50 -0.83
N GLU A 210 -17.75 -9.54 0.38
CA GLU A 210 -17.33 -10.46 1.45
C GLU A 210 -17.57 -11.94 1.08
N ALA A 211 -18.62 -12.25 0.32
CA ALA A 211 -18.90 -13.60 -0.16
C ALA A 211 -17.95 -14.04 -1.29
N SER A 212 -17.31 -13.10 -2.00
CA SER A 212 -16.41 -13.41 -3.11
C SER A 212 -15.09 -14.01 -2.61
N PRO A 213 -14.60 -15.12 -3.20
CA PRO A 213 -13.33 -15.71 -2.80
C PRO A 213 -12.15 -14.84 -3.26
N LEU A 214 -11.15 -14.67 -2.39
CA LEU A 214 -9.85 -14.11 -2.77
C LEU A 214 -8.80 -15.23 -2.87
N LEU A 215 -8.63 -15.78 -4.07
CA LEU A 215 -7.53 -16.71 -4.36
C LEU A 215 -6.18 -16.01 -4.14
N GLN A 216 -5.32 -16.59 -3.30
CA GLN A 216 -4.06 -15.93 -2.97
C GLN A 216 -3.00 -16.11 -4.07
N GLY A 217 -3.04 -17.19 -4.87
CA GLY A 217 -2.12 -17.37 -6.00
C GLY A 217 -0.66 -17.08 -5.64
N PRO A 218 0.05 -16.21 -6.39
CA PRO A 218 1.44 -15.81 -6.09
C PRO A 218 1.59 -14.80 -4.95
N LEU A 219 0.53 -14.43 -4.22
CA LEU A 219 0.56 -13.43 -3.15
C LEU A 219 1.34 -13.94 -1.92
N LEU A 220 2.33 -13.17 -1.53
CA LEU A 220 3.17 -13.35 -0.34
C LEU A 220 2.66 -12.54 0.86
N ALA A 221 1.94 -11.45 0.61
CA ALA A 221 1.47 -10.56 1.67
C ALA A 221 0.39 -11.20 2.55
N ILE A 222 0.43 -10.89 3.86
CA ILE A 222 -0.73 -11.04 4.74
C ILE A 222 -1.50 -9.73 4.68
N LEU A 223 -2.72 -9.77 4.13
CA LEU A 223 -3.57 -8.59 4.02
C LEU A 223 -4.28 -8.29 5.35
N ARG A 224 -4.45 -7.01 5.65
CA ARG A 224 -5.37 -6.51 6.67
C ARG A 224 -6.82 -6.77 6.23
N ARG A 225 -7.77 -6.75 7.17
CA ARG A 225 -9.18 -7.02 6.84
C ARG A 225 -9.75 -6.07 5.77
N TYR A 226 -9.46 -4.78 5.91
CA TYR A 226 -9.87 -3.80 4.91
C TYR A 226 -9.14 -3.96 3.57
N GLN A 227 -7.87 -4.40 3.57
CA GLN A 227 -7.12 -4.64 2.33
C GLN A 227 -7.66 -5.86 1.56
N ASP A 228 -8.00 -6.93 2.26
CA ASP A 228 -8.66 -8.11 1.68
C ASP A 228 -10.02 -7.72 1.06
N PHE A 229 -10.85 -6.99 1.81
CA PHE A 229 -12.11 -6.45 1.29
C PHE A 229 -11.89 -5.57 0.05
N GLY A 230 -10.89 -4.69 0.09
CA GLY A 230 -10.54 -3.81 -1.02
C GLY A 230 -10.14 -4.60 -2.27
N ALA A 231 -9.26 -5.59 -2.13
CA ALA A 231 -8.87 -6.47 -3.24
C ALA A 231 -10.07 -7.21 -3.84
N ARG A 232 -10.97 -7.76 -3.02
CA ARG A 232 -12.22 -8.39 -3.47
C ARG A 232 -13.14 -7.40 -4.18
N TYR A 233 -13.23 -6.17 -3.68
CA TYR A 233 -14.01 -5.11 -4.31
C TYR A 233 -13.51 -4.82 -5.73
N LEU A 234 -12.19 -4.71 -5.93
CA LEU A 234 -11.59 -4.54 -7.27
C LEU A 234 -11.96 -5.69 -8.21
N ILE A 235 -12.00 -6.92 -7.72
CA ILE A 235 -12.35 -8.11 -8.52
C ILE A 235 -13.85 -8.13 -8.86
N VAL A 236 -14.71 -7.84 -7.88
CA VAL A 236 -16.17 -7.94 -8.05
C VAL A 236 -16.70 -6.83 -8.95
N GLN A 237 -16.17 -5.61 -8.81
CA GLN A 237 -16.61 -4.45 -9.59
C GLN A 237 -15.86 -4.30 -10.91
N LYS A 238 -14.68 -4.93 -11.04
CA LYS A 238 -13.79 -4.94 -12.21
C LYS A 238 -13.18 -3.58 -12.55
N ARG A 239 -13.99 -2.55 -12.70
CA ARG A 239 -13.56 -1.19 -13.05
C ARG A 239 -13.89 -0.23 -11.91
N THR A 240 -12.88 0.32 -11.24
CA THR A 240 -13.06 1.02 -9.97
C THR A 240 -12.17 2.24 -9.81
N LEU A 241 -12.58 3.13 -8.91
CA LEU A 241 -11.81 4.23 -8.34
C LEU A 241 -11.55 3.90 -6.86
N LEU A 242 -10.30 3.61 -6.52
CA LEU A 242 -9.85 3.34 -5.16
C LEU A 242 -9.32 4.64 -4.53
N GLY A 243 -10.15 5.26 -3.70
CA GLY A 243 -9.91 6.52 -3.02
C GLY A 243 -9.29 6.40 -1.64
N ASP A 244 -8.91 5.21 -1.16
CA ASP A 244 -8.33 4.99 0.17
C ASP A 244 -7.22 5.99 0.55
N ASP A 245 -7.16 6.38 1.82
CA ASP A 245 -6.14 7.29 2.34
C ASP A 245 -4.72 6.81 2.03
N MET A 246 -3.81 7.78 1.95
CA MET A 246 -2.38 7.48 1.83
C MET A 246 -1.94 6.66 3.04
N GLY A 247 -1.12 5.62 2.79
CA GLY A 247 -0.64 4.72 3.84
C GLY A 247 -1.50 3.48 4.10
N LEU A 248 -2.72 3.38 3.54
CA LEU A 248 -3.59 2.19 3.67
C LEU A 248 -3.18 0.99 2.77
N GLY A 249 -2.11 1.12 1.98
CA GLY A 249 -1.59 0.02 1.17
C GLY A 249 -2.42 -0.26 -0.10
N LYS A 250 -2.85 0.76 -0.83
CA LYS A 250 -3.51 0.60 -2.15
C LYS A 250 -2.73 -0.33 -3.10
N THR A 251 -1.41 -0.19 -3.14
CA THR A 251 -0.51 -1.05 -3.93
C THR A 251 -0.70 -2.54 -3.60
N VAL A 252 -0.73 -2.93 -2.32
CA VAL A 252 -0.88 -4.35 -1.95
C VAL A 252 -2.29 -4.88 -2.25
N GLN A 253 -3.31 -4.03 -2.18
CA GLN A 253 -4.68 -4.40 -2.58
C GLN A 253 -4.75 -4.71 -4.09
N VAL A 254 -4.13 -3.87 -4.93
CA VAL A 254 -4.03 -4.11 -6.37
C VAL A 254 -3.22 -5.37 -6.68
N LEU A 255 -2.06 -5.56 -6.04
CA LEU A 255 -1.25 -6.76 -6.23
C LEU A 255 -1.98 -8.05 -5.78
N ALA A 256 -2.83 -7.96 -4.75
CA ALA A 256 -3.70 -9.06 -4.35
C ALA A 256 -4.80 -9.37 -5.38
N ALA A 257 -5.42 -8.35 -5.98
CA ALA A 257 -6.36 -8.53 -7.07
C ALA A 257 -5.69 -9.15 -8.32
N MET A 258 -4.50 -8.68 -8.69
CA MET A 258 -3.69 -9.30 -9.77
C MET A 258 -3.33 -10.75 -9.43
N SER A 259 -2.94 -11.04 -8.19
CA SER A 259 -2.62 -12.39 -7.74
C SER A 259 -3.81 -13.34 -7.80
N HIS A 260 -5.02 -12.84 -7.52
CA HIS A 260 -6.25 -13.59 -7.71
C HIS A 260 -6.48 -13.95 -9.17
N LEU A 261 -6.39 -12.98 -10.09
CA LEU A 261 -6.54 -13.24 -11.53
C LEU A 261 -5.45 -14.17 -12.04
N HIS A 262 -4.22 -14.03 -11.53
CA HIS A 262 -3.13 -14.94 -11.86
C HIS A 262 -3.43 -16.39 -11.45
N ALA A 263 -4.07 -16.59 -10.29
CA ALA A 263 -4.53 -17.91 -9.87
C ALA A 263 -5.62 -18.49 -10.80
N LEU A 264 -6.36 -17.62 -11.50
CA LEU A 264 -7.35 -18.00 -12.52
C LEU A 264 -6.74 -18.16 -13.93
N GLY A 265 -5.44 -17.94 -14.09
CA GLY A 265 -4.71 -18.14 -15.34
C GLY A 265 -4.29 -16.87 -16.08
N ALA A 266 -4.69 -15.68 -15.61
CA ALA A 266 -4.21 -14.40 -16.14
C ALA A 266 -2.69 -14.25 -15.98
N ARG A 267 -2.03 -13.52 -16.88
CA ARG A 267 -0.56 -13.41 -16.89
C ARG A 267 -0.06 -12.00 -17.15
N HIS A 268 -0.84 -11.10 -17.73
CA HIS A 268 -0.37 -9.80 -18.20
C HIS A 268 -1.03 -8.67 -17.43
N PHE A 269 -0.30 -8.10 -16.47
CA PHE A 269 -0.76 -6.98 -15.65
C PHE A 269 0.06 -5.72 -15.93
N LEU A 270 -0.58 -4.55 -15.89
CA LEU A 270 0.10 -3.28 -16.19
C LEU A 270 -0.23 -2.18 -15.18
N VAL A 271 0.81 -1.45 -14.79
CA VAL A 271 0.75 -0.31 -13.87
C VAL A 271 1.27 0.94 -14.58
N VAL A 272 0.49 2.02 -14.54
CA VAL A 272 0.91 3.37 -14.96
C VAL A 272 1.01 4.24 -13.72
N ALA A 273 2.17 4.82 -13.45
CA ALA A 273 2.40 5.61 -12.24
C ALA A 273 3.36 6.80 -12.48
N PRO A 274 3.44 7.78 -11.56
CA PRO A 274 4.47 8.81 -11.62
C PRO A 274 5.89 8.23 -11.59
N ASN A 275 6.86 8.94 -12.19
CA ASN A 275 8.24 8.47 -12.28
C ASN A 275 8.87 8.16 -10.91
N SER A 276 8.50 8.94 -9.89
CA SER A 276 9.01 8.82 -8.53
C SER A 276 8.61 7.54 -7.80
N VAL A 277 7.55 6.84 -8.23
CA VAL A 277 7.07 5.61 -7.55
C VAL A 277 7.35 4.31 -8.33
N LEU A 278 7.96 4.35 -9.52
CA LEU A 278 8.19 3.14 -10.32
C LEU A 278 9.04 2.11 -9.56
N ILE A 279 10.12 2.58 -8.92
CA ILE A 279 11.01 1.71 -8.13
C ILE A 279 10.26 1.12 -6.93
N ASN A 280 9.37 1.91 -6.31
CA ASN A 280 8.53 1.42 -5.23
C ASN A 280 7.59 0.31 -5.72
N TRP A 281 6.90 0.50 -6.85
CA TRP A 281 6.07 -0.55 -7.45
C TRP A 281 6.87 -1.82 -7.78
N GLN A 282 8.08 -1.68 -8.32
CA GLN A 282 8.94 -2.82 -8.60
C GLN A 282 9.30 -3.58 -7.31
N ARG A 283 9.68 -2.87 -6.24
CA ARG A 283 10.01 -3.46 -4.94
C ARG A 283 8.80 -4.14 -4.30
N GLU A 284 7.68 -3.44 -4.25
CA GLU A 284 6.45 -3.95 -3.65
C GLU A 284 5.93 -5.17 -4.41
N THR A 285 6.06 -5.21 -5.75
CA THR A 285 5.75 -6.41 -6.55
C THR A 285 6.62 -7.60 -6.14
N ARG A 286 7.95 -7.42 -6.03
CA ARG A 286 8.87 -8.50 -5.60
C ARG A 286 8.65 -8.92 -4.15
N LYS A 287 8.31 -7.98 -3.28
CA LYS A 287 8.11 -8.19 -1.85
C LYS A 287 6.80 -8.92 -1.55
N HIS A 288 5.74 -8.54 -2.26
CA HIS A 288 4.39 -9.00 -1.96
C HIS A 288 3.90 -10.09 -2.89
N THR A 289 4.60 -10.40 -3.99
CA THR A 289 4.16 -11.42 -4.95
C THR A 289 5.35 -12.22 -5.52
N LEU A 290 5.07 -13.39 -6.08
CA LEU A 290 6.02 -14.15 -6.91
C LEU A 290 6.05 -13.71 -8.38
N MET A 291 5.30 -12.68 -8.75
CA MET A 291 5.25 -12.18 -10.13
C MET A 291 6.51 -11.36 -10.44
N GLU A 292 6.98 -11.46 -11.68
CA GLU A 292 8.14 -10.70 -12.14
C GLU A 292 7.72 -9.27 -12.53
N PRO A 293 8.39 -8.22 -12.00
CA PRO A 293 8.14 -6.85 -12.44
C PRO A 293 9.06 -6.45 -13.59
N PHE A 294 8.48 -5.82 -14.60
CA PHE A 294 9.16 -5.31 -15.79
C PHE A 294 9.09 -3.78 -15.83
N LEU A 295 10.23 -3.11 -15.85
CA LEU A 295 10.28 -1.66 -15.91
C LEU A 295 10.22 -1.21 -17.38
N ALA A 296 9.02 -0.90 -17.87
CA ALA A 296 8.77 -0.38 -19.21
C ALA A 296 9.05 1.14 -19.27
N HIS A 297 10.24 1.55 -18.84
CA HIS A 297 10.72 2.92 -18.79
C HIS A 297 12.23 2.99 -19.07
N GLY A 298 12.74 4.15 -19.46
CA GLY A 298 14.15 4.33 -19.81
C GLY A 298 14.49 3.85 -21.23
N VAL A 299 15.78 3.57 -21.46
CA VAL A 299 16.33 3.18 -22.77
C VAL A 299 15.84 1.79 -23.18
N GLU A 300 15.78 0.86 -22.23
CA GLU A 300 15.40 -0.55 -22.43
C GLU A 300 13.87 -0.78 -22.41
N ARG A 301 13.07 0.29 -22.46
CA ARG A 301 11.60 0.20 -22.29
C ARG A 301 10.92 -0.76 -23.26
N GLU A 302 11.36 -0.81 -24.52
CA GLU A 302 10.74 -1.66 -25.55
C GLU A 302 11.11 -3.13 -25.34
N GLU A 303 12.39 -3.41 -25.06
CA GLU A 303 12.88 -4.75 -24.72
C GLU A 303 12.15 -5.31 -23.49
N ASN A 304 11.98 -4.50 -22.44
CA ASN A 304 11.25 -4.90 -21.24
C ASN A 304 9.77 -5.19 -21.52
N VAL A 305 9.12 -4.44 -22.42
CA VAL A 305 7.74 -4.73 -22.84
C VAL A 305 7.66 -6.04 -23.61
N LEU A 306 8.60 -6.31 -24.52
CA LEU A 306 8.63 -7.57 -25.27
C LEU A 306 8.86 -8.77 -24.34
N ALA A 307 9.81 -8.66 -23.40
CA ALA A 307 10.07 -9.70 -22.42
C ALA A 307 8.87 -9.95 -21.49
N TRP A 308 8.14 -8.89 -21.10
CA TRP A 308 6.90 -9.01 -20.34
C TRP A 308 5.79 -9.72 -21.12
N ARG A 309 5.66 -9.42 -22.43
CA ARG A 309 4.68 -10.10 -23.29
C ARG A 309 4.91 -11.59 -23.38
N GLU A 310 6.17 -12.02 -23.46
CA GLU A 310 6.52 -13.44 -23.53
C GLU A 310 6.32 -14.16 -22.20
N ARG A 311 6.78 -13.56 -21.09
CA ARG A 311 6.86 -14.24 -19.79
C ARG A 311 5.65 -14.03 -18.88
N GLY A 312 4.90 -12.95 -19.08
CA GLY A 312 3.89 -12.48 -18.14
C GLY A 312 4.50 -11.89 -16.86
N GLY A 313 3.69 -11.19 -16.08
CA GLY A 313 4.09 -10.48 -14.87
C GLY A 313 3.47 -9.08 -14.82
N VAL A 314 4.14 -8.17 -14.11
CA VAL A 314 3.67 -6.79 -13.91
C VAL A 314 4.56 -5.82 -14.68
N ALA A 315 4.06 -5.25 -15.78
CA ALA A 315 4.72 -4.14 -16.46
C ALA A 315 4.44 -2.82 -15.73
N ILE A 316 5.47 -2.02 -15.50
CA ILE A 316 5.40 -0.75 -14.76
C ILE A 316 5.94 0.35 -15.67
N THR A 317 5.14 1.37 -15.95
CA THR A 317 5.52 2.49 -16.82
C THR A 317 5.05 3.84 -16.28
N THR A 318 5.46 4.92 -16.93
CA THR A 318 5.01 6.28 -16.61
C THR A 318 3.98 6.80 -17.59
N TYR A 319 3.18 7.77 -17.17
CA TYR A 319 2.23 8.48 -18.04
C TYR A 319 2.86 9.00 -19.34
N GLY A 320 4.08 9.53 -19.29
CA GLY A 320 4.78 10.04 -20.46
C GLY A 320 5.45 8.97 -21.32
N THR A 321 5.71 7.79 -20.78
CA THR A 321 6.28 6.66 -21.54
C THR A 321 5.20 5.84 -22.20
N LEU A 322 4.02 5.72 -21.57
CA LEU A 322 2.89 4.95 -22.06
C LEU A 322 2.58 5.26 -23.53
N SER A 323 2.49 6.53 -23.91
CA SER A 323 2.18 6.93 -25.31
C SER A 323 3.21 6.44 -26.33
N LYS A 324 4.44 6.15 -25.92
CA LYS A 324 5.53 5.67 -26.80
C LYS A 324 5.56 4.15 -26.94
N ILE A 325 4.99 3.43 -25.98
CA ILE A 325 5.00 1.95 -25.95
C ILE A 325 3.61 1.36 -26.16
N LEU A 326 2.56 2.18 -26.26
CA LEU A 326 1.17 1.76 -26.32
C LEU A 326 0.92 0.76 -27.45
N ASP A 327 1.51 0.96 -28.62
CA ASP A 327 1.35 0.06 -29.77
C ASP A 327 1.96 -1.34 -29.55
N LEU A 328 2.90 -1.46 -28.61
CA LEU A 328 3.51 -2.73 -28.26
C LEU A 328 2.68 -3.52 -27.22
N ILE A 329 1.76 -2.86 -26.50
CA ILE A 329 1.00 -3.45 -25.39
C ILE A 329 -0.21 -4.21 -25.95
N PRO A 330 -0.36 -5.53 -25.71
CA PRO A 330 -1.53 -6.30 -26.16
C PRO A 330 -2.76 -6.04 -25.27
N VAL A 331 -3.77 -6.92 -25.35
CA VAL A 331 -4.81 -7.02 -24.32
C VAL A 331 -4.15 -7.30 -22.96
N VAL A 332 -4.64 -6.65 -21.93
CA VAL A 332 -4.10 -6.71 -20.56
C VAL A 332 -5.18 -7.28 -19.64
N ASP A 333 -4.80 -8.15 -18.72
CA ASP A 333 -5.74 -8.78 -17.80
C ASP A 333 -6.17 -7.85 -16.65
N PHE A 334 -5.29 -6.91 -16.26
CA PHE A 334 -5.56 -5.90 -15.24
C PHE A 334 -4.72 -4.64 -15.48
N VAL A 335 -5.35 -3.47 -15.44
CA VAL A 335 -4.68 -2.16 -15.51
C VAL A 335 -4.86 -1.39 -14.20
N ALA A 336 -3.76 -0.95 -13.60
CA ALA A 336 -3.77 -0.04 -12.46
C ALA A 336 -3.18 1.31 -12.85
N ILE A 337 -3.88 2.40 -12.54
CA ILE A 337 -3.44 3.77 -12.77
C ILE A 337 -3.23 4.43 -11.41
N ASP A 338 -1.96 4.61 -11.03
CA ASP A 338 -1.58 5.20 -9.74
C ASP A 338 -1.47 6.72 -9.83
N GLU A 339 -1.90 7.43 -8.78
CA GLU A 339 -2.04 8.89 -8.77
C GLU A 339 -2.84 9.39 -9.98
N ALA A 340 -4.05 8.85 -10.17
CA ALA A 340 -4.90 9.12 -11.32
C ALA A 340 -5.27 10.61 -11.52
N HIS A 341 -5.01 11.47 -10.53
CA HIS A 341 -5.13 12.93 -10.65
C HIS A 341 -4.24 13.52 -11.77
N TYR A 342 -3.19 12.81 -12.22
CA TYR A 342 -2.40 13.19 -13.40
C TYR A 342 -3.19 13.12 -14.72
N VAL A 343 -4.34 12.44 -14.74
CA VAL A 343 -5.16 12.17 -15.92
C VAL A 343 -6.38 13.11 -16.00
N LYS A 344 -6.51 14.07 -15.09
CA LYS A 344 -7.70 14.91 -14.92
C LYS A 344 -8.17 15.75 -16.12
N ASN A 345 -7.32 15.96 -17.12
CA ASN A 345 -7.67 16.74 -18.32
C ASN A 345 -7.79 15.81 -19.55
N PRO A 346 -9.01 15.55 -20.07
CA PRO A 346 -9.24 14.69 -21.22
C PRO A 346 -8.44 15.08 -22.48
N ALA A 347 -8.17 16.37 -22.66
CA ALA A 347 -7.44 16.88 -23.83
C ALA A 347 -5.93 16.59 -23.79
N SER A 348 -5.40 16.14 -22.65
CA SER A 348 -3.97 15.88 -22.52
C SER A 348 -3.57 14.57 -23.21
N GLN A 349 -2.39 14.54 -23.83
CA GLN A 349 -1.85 13.33 -24.47
C GLN A 349 -1.75 12.15 -23.48
N ARG A 350 -1.47 12.44 -22.21
CA ARG A 350 -1.39 11.41 -21.15
C ARG A 350 -2.76 10.79 -20.92
N SER A 351 -3.82 11.60 -20.87
CA SER A 351 -5.20 11.13 -20.67
C SER A 351 -5.70 10.31 -21.84
N GLN A 352 -5.41 10.73 -23.07
CA GLN A 352 -5.75 9.97 -24.27
C GLN A 352 -5.04 8.60 -24.30
N ALA A 353 -3.75 8.55 -23.96
CA ALA A 353 -3.01 7.29 -23.89
C ALA A 353 -3.54 6.34 -22.81
N VAL A 354 -3.92 6.87 -21.64
CA VAL A 354 -4.54 6.08 -20.57
C VAL A 354 -5.92 5.57 -21.01
N GLN A 355 -6.73 6.39 -21.68
CA GLN A 355 -8.04 5.99 -22.20
C GLN A 355 -7.93 4.79 -23.15
N LEU A 356 -7.02 4.85 -24.13
CA LEU A 356 -6.78 3.76 -25.06
C LEU A 356 -6.26 2.48 -24.38
N LEU A 357 -5.52 2.61 -23.28
CA LEU A 357 -5.04 1.48 -22.49
C LEU A 357 -6.16 0.82 -21.69
N VAL A 358 -7.01 1.60 -21.01
CA VAL A 358 -8.08 1.04 -20.16
C VAL A 358 -9.17 0.34 -20.96
N GLU A 359 -9.29 0.64 -22.27
CA GLU A 359 -10.15 -0.08 -23.21
C GLU A 359 -9.63 -1.51 -23.53
N ARG A 360 -8.34 -1.79 -23.26
CA ARG A 360 -7.71 -3.10 -23.52
C ARG A 360 -7.80 -4.07 -22.34
N SER A 361 -8.53 -3.71 -21.29
CA SER A 361 -8.62 -4.50 -20.06
C SER A 361 -10.04 -4.48 -19.51
N GLU A 362 -10.51 -5.67 -19.10
CA GLU A 362 -11.76 -5.80 -18.37
C GLU A 362 -11.63 -5.27 -16.94
N TYR A 363 -10.47 -5.46 -16.31
CA TYR A 363 -10.19 -5.01 -14.96
C TYR A 363 -9.36 -3.72 -14.98
N VAL A 364 -9.88 -2.66 -14.38
CA VAL A 364 -9.26 -1.33 -14.34
C VAL A 364 -9.39 -0.74 -12.95
N THR A 365 -8.31 -0.31 -12.34
CA THR A 365 -8.37 0.41 -11.06
C THR A 365 -7.62 1.73 -11.16
N LEU A 366 -8.34 2.82 -11.01
CA LEU A 366 -7.78 4.15 -10.82
C LEU A 366 -7.54 4.35 -9.33
N MET A 367 -6.34 4.76 -8.93
CA MET A 367 -6.00 5.02 -7.53
C MET A 367 -5.69 6.50 -7.34
N THR A 368 -6.25 7.09 -6.30
CA THR A 368 -5.96 8.48 -5.93
C THR A 368 -6.13 8.66 -4.43
N GLY A 369 -5.18 9.34 -3.78
CA GLY A 369 -5.27 9.63 -2.35
C GLY A 369 -6.02 10.94 -2.02
N THR A 370 -6.35 11.75 -3.03
CA THR A 370 -6.75 13.16 -2.86
C THR A 370 -7.89 13.57 -3.80
N ALA A 371 -8.77 12.63 -4.18
CA ALA A 371 -9.74 12.80 -5.27
C ALA A 371 -10.64 14.05 -5.17
N LEU A 372 -10.80 14.62 -3.98
CA LEU A 372 -11.77 15.69 -3.69
C LEU A 372 -11.22 17.10 -3.77
N GLU A 373 -9.90 17.28 -3.81
CA GLU A 373 -9.37 18.64 -3.70
C GLU A 373 -9.64 19.49 -4.94
N ASN A 374 -10.00 18.87 -6.06
CA ASN A 374 -10.25 19.58 -7.29
C ASN A 374 -11.55 19.09 -7.93
N ARG A 375 -12.57 19.96 -7.86
CA ARG A 375 -13.74 20.10 -8.75
C ARG A 375 -14.48 18.82 -9.12
N LEU A 376 -15.80 18.82 -8.92
CA LEU A 376 -16.74 17.77 -9.34
C LEU A 376 -16.48 17.21 -10.77
N ARG A 377 -16.01 18.07 -11.68
CA ARG A 377 -15.66 17.72 -13.07
C ARG A 377 -14.46 16.77 -13.19
N GLU A 378 -13.45 16.88 -12.34
CA GLU A 378 -12.28 15.98 -12.39
C GLU A 378 -12.68 14.57 -11.95
N MET A 379 -13.47 14.46 -10.87
CA MET A 379 -14.01 13.18 -10.42
C MET A 379 -14.93 12.54 -11.46
N HIS A 380 -15.79 13.34 -12.11
CA HIS A 380 -16.59 12.85 -13.24
C HIS A 380 -15.73 12.24 -14.33
N PHE A 381 -14.69 12.94 -14.77
CA PHE A 381 -13.82 12.40 -15.81
C PHE A 381 -13.16 11.08 -15.40
N LEU A 382 -12.64 10.98 -14.16
CA LEU A 382 -12.04 9.74 -13.67
C LEU A 382 -13.05 8.61 -13.56
N LEU A 383 -14.27 8.88 -13.08
CA LEU A 383 -15.32 7.87 -12.99
C LEU A 383 -15.79 7.41 -14.37
N SER A 384 -15.97 8.33 -15.33
CA SER A 384 -16.30 7.99 -16.72
C SER A 384 -15.19 7.21 -17.41
N LEU A 385 -13.94 7.49 -17.08
CA LEU A 385 -12.78 6.74 -17.58
C LEU A 385 -12.75 5.30 -17.05
N ALA A 386 -13.14 5.09 -15.79
CA ALA A 386 -13.24 3.77 -15.19
C ALA A 386 -14.48 3.01 -15.70
N GLN A 387 -15.67 3.60 -15.59
CA GLN A 387 -16.95 3.02 -16.02
C GLN A 387 -17.74 4.02 -16.87
N PRO A 388 -17.66 3.92 -18.20
CA PRO A 388 -18.43 4.76 -19.12
C PRO A 388 -19.94 4.66 -18.87
N GLU A 389 -20.44 3.51 -18.42
CA GLU A 389 -21.86 3.24 -18.18
C GLU A 389 -22.45 4.04 -17.01
N VAL A 390 -21.60 4.59 -16.14
CA VAL A 390 -21.99 5.40 -14.99
C VAL A 390 -22.14 6.88 -15.36
N GLN A 391 -21.74 7.26 -16.57
CA GLN A 391 -21.86 8.62 -17.07
C GLN A 391 -23.31 9.17 -17.02
N PRO A 392 -24.37 8.45 -17.44
CA PRO A 392 -25.74 8.95 -17.34
C PRO A 392 -26.18 9.17 -15.89
N VAL A 393 -25.73 8.31 -14.97
CA VAL A 393 -25.99 8.47 -13.53
C VAL A 393 -25.29 9.75 -13.05
N LEU A 394 -24.01 9.94 -13.37
CA LEU A 394 -23.27 11.14 -13.00
C LEU A 394 -23.86 12.43 -13.60
N GLU A 395 -24.29 12.41 -14.86
CA GLU A 395 -24.94 13.54 -15.53
C GLU A 395 -26.30 13.85 -14.88
N HIS A 396 -27.09 12.83 -14.56
CA HIS A 396 -28.35 12.98 -13.84
C HIS A 396 -28.12 13.61 -12.47
N LEU A 397 -27.18 13.03 -11.72
CA LEU A 397 -26.71 13.51 -10.44
C LEU A 397 -26.28 14.99 -10.54
N MET A 398 -25.38 15.36 -11.47
CA MET A 398 -24.97 16.75 -11.73
C MET A 398 -26.11 17.71 -12.07
N SER A 399 -27.10 17.25 -12.83
CA SER A 399 -28.27 18.07 -13.22
C SER A 399 -29.21 18.31 -12.03
N PHE A 400 -29.34 17.33 -11.14
CA PHE A 400 -30.17 17.37 -9.92
C PHE A 400 -29.46 18.13 -8.78
N TYR A 401 -28.12 18.14 -8.76
CA TYR A 401 -27.29 18.73 -7.70
C TYR A 401 -27.33 20.25 -7.55
N ARG A 402 -28.07 20.99 -8.38
CA ARG A 402 -28.27 22.44 -8.15
C ARG A 402 -29.06 22.77 -6.86
N GLY A 403 -29.61 21.77 -6.16
CA GLY A 403 -30.50 21.92 -5.00
C GLY A 403 -30.05 21.35 -3.65
N SER A 404 -28.77 21.02 -3.42
CA SER A 404 -28.25 20.42 -2.15
C SER A 404 -28.95 19.10 -1.72
N PRO A 405 -28.75 17.98 -2.42
CA PRO A 405 -29.38 16.70 -2.03
C PRO A 405 -28.65 15.98 -0.90
N ASP A 406 -29.28 14.88 -0.47
CA ASP A 406 -28.79 13.97 0.56
C ASP A 406 -27.48 13.28 0.10
N PRO A 407 -26.35 13.53 0.77
CA PRO A 407 -25.07 12.88 0.49
C PRO A 407 -25.12 11.34 0.55
N THR A 408 -26.08 10.77 1.27
CA THR A 408 -26.27 9.33 1.42
C THR A 408 -26.72 8.66 0.11
N GLU A 409 -27.54 9.35 -0.69
CA GLU A 409 -27.98 8.85 -1.99
C GLU A 409 -26.84 8.84 -3.01
N ILE A 410 -26.00 9.87 -2.99
CA ILE A 410 -24.80 9.98 -3.84
C ILE A 410 -23.85 8.81 -3.57
N CYS A 411 -23.61 8.49 -2.30
CA CYS A 411 -22.76 7.36 -1.93
C CYS A 411 -23.30 6.03 -2.46
N LYS A 412 -24.62 5.85 -2.41
CA LYS A 412 -25.28 4.63 -2.90
C LYS A 412 -25.10 4.47 -4.41
N ASP A 413 -25.17 5.57 -5.16
CA ASP A 413 -25.02 5.55 -6.62
C ASP A 413 -23.55 5.41 -7.06
N LEU A 414 -22.62 5.97 -6.28
CA LEU A 414 -21.18 5.84 -6.54
C LEU A 414 -20.58 4.53 -6.04
N ALA A 415 -21.23 3.85 -5.09
CA ALA A 415 -20.76 2.61 -4.46
C ALA A 415 -20.28 1.49 -5.42
N PRO A 416 -20.87 1.28 -6.61
CA PRO A 416 -20.36 0.29 -7.55
C PRO A 416 -18.97 0.62 -8.12
N VAL A 417 -18.56 1.89 -8.10
CA VAL A 417 -17.33 2.36 -8.75
C VAL A 417 -16.32 2.90 -7.76
N TYR A 418 -16.76 3.56 -6.69
CA TYR A 418 -15.91 4.28 -5.75
C TYR A 418 -15.84 3.59 -4.39
N LEU A 419 -14.62 3.23 -3.97
CA LEU A 419 -14.33 2.78 -2.61
C LEU A 419 -13.39 3.77 -1.94
N ARG A 420 -13.84 4.31 -0.81
CA ARG A 420 -13.12 5.33 -0.03
C ARG A 420 -13.12 4.99 1.44
N ARG A 421 -11.92 4.96 2.05
CA ARG A 421 -11.73 4.74 3.49
C ARG A 421 -10.64 5.64 4.02
N THR A 422 -10.84 6.18 5.22
CA THR A 422 -9.81 6.99 5.89
C THR A 422 -8.96 6.14 6.83
N GLN A 423 -7.78 6.64 7.21
CA GLN A 423 -6.96 5.99 8.23
C GLN A 423 -7.72 5.80 9.54
N LYS A 424 -8.53 6.79 9.95
CA LYS A 424 -9.35 6.71 11.17
C LYS A 424 -10.42 5.61 11.10
N ASP A 425 -10.93 5.33 9.90
CA ASP A 425 -11.99 4.33 9.69
C ASP A 425 -11.47 2.89 9.83
N VAL A 426 -10.19 2.64 9.51
CA VAL A 426 -9.66 1.26 9.38
C VAL A 426 -8.41 0.97 10.20
N LEU A 427 -7.69 1.99 10.67
CA LEU A 427 -6.50 1.84 11.49
C LEU A 427 -6.80 2.34 12.91
N HIS A 428 -7.16 1.41 13.79
CA HIS A 428 -7.37 1.70 15.20
C HIS A 428 -6.07 1.60 16.02
N GLU A 429 -5.00 1.07 15.41
CA GLU A 429 -3.70 0.90 16.04
C GLU A 429 -2.78 2.12 15.95
N LEU A 430 -3.11 3.09 15.10
CA LEU A 430 -2.18 4.18 14.87
C LEU A 430 -2.02 4.98 16.17
N PRO A 431 -0.78 5.27 16.56
CA PRO A 431 -0.54 6.08 17.73
C PRO A 431 -1.08 7.50 17.51
N GLU A 432 -1.16 8.27 18.58
CA GLU A 432 -1.63 9.64 18.49
C GLU A 432 -0.77 10.46 17.53
N ARG A 433 -1.42 11.39 16.83
CA ARG A 433 -0.78 12.41 16.00
C ARG A 433 -1.15 13.76 16.57
N ILE A 434 -0.16 14.45 17.10
CA ILE A 434 -0.33 15.78 17.68
C ILE A 434 0.25 16.78 16.67
N ILE A 435 -0.57 17.75 16.27
CA ILE A 435 -0.17 18.84 15.37
C ILE A 435 -0.14 20.11 16.22
N GLU A 436 1.03 20.74 16.28
CA GLU A 436 1.29 21.96 17.03
C GLU A 436 1.66 23.08 16.06
N ASP A 437 0.87 24.15 16.12
CA ASP A 437 1.11 25.37 15.35
C ASP A 437 2.01 26.28 16.17
N GLU A 438 3.26 26.39 15.72
CA GLU A 438 4.32 27.17 16.33
C GLU A 438 4.26 28.59 15.80
N TRP A 439 3.50 29.44 16.48
CA TRP A 439 3.36 30.86 16.16
C TRP A 439 4.61 31.62 16.59
N ILE A 440 5.33 32.19 15.62
CA ILE A 440 6.62 32.84 15.81
C ILE A 440 6.48 34.34 15.53
N GLU A 441 6.81 35.13 16.53
CA GLU A 441 7.02 36.57 16.37
C GLU A 441 8.36 36.80 15.68
N LEU A 442 8.36 37.55 14.57
CA LEU A 442 9.60 37.87 13.88
C LEU A 442 10.40 38.92 14.67
N HIS A 443 11.71 38.73 14.73
CA HIS A 443 12.64 39.74 15.21
C HIS A 443 12.55 40.97 14.31
N GLU A 444 12.85 42.15 14.86
CA GLU A 444 12.69 43.42 14.14
C GLU A 444 13.41 43.44 12.78
N GLN A 445 14.61 42.85 12.71
CA GLN A 445 15.40 42.78 11.48
C GLN A 445 14.75 41.86 10.42
N ASP A 446 14.18 40.74 10.85
CA ASP A 446 13.47 39.81 9.96
C ASP A 446 12.17 40.41 9.46
N GLN A 447 11.46 41.14 10.33
CA GLN A 447 10.24 41.85 9.97
C GLN A 447 10.54 42.95 8.94
N GLN A 448 11.59 43.74 9.14
CA GLN A 448 12.03 44.76 8.18
C GLN A 448 12.41 44.13 6.83
N PHE A 449 13.12 43.00 6.84
CA PHE A 449 13.47 42.27 5.62
C PHE A 449 12.22 41.75 4.89
N TYR A 450 11.29 41.14 5.62
CA TYR A 450 10.03 40.65 5.08
C TYR A 450 9.21 41.78 4.46
N LEU A 451 9.11 42.94 5.11
CA LEU A 451 8.40 44.11 4.58
C LEU A 451 9.06 44.66 3.31
N ALA A 452 10.39 44.72 3.27
CA ALA A 452 11.16 45.20 2.12
C ALA A 452 11.17 44.25 0.91
N ALA A 453 10.89 42.97 1.11
CA ALA A 453 10.85 41.97 0.04
C ALA A 453 9.75 42.27 -1.01
N GLU A 454 9.98 41.91 -2.26
CA GLU A 454 9.01 42.13 -3.35
C GLU A 454 7.64 41.50 -3.02
N PRO A 455 6.51 42.15 -3.38
CA PRO A 455 5.15 41.65 -3.13
C PRO A 455 4.76 40.48 -4.07
N GLU A 456 5.73 39.67 -4.47
CA GLU A 456 5.55 38.42 -5.19
C GLU A 456 5.36 37.27 -4.20
N LEU A 457 4.37 36.42 -4.46
CA LEU A 457 3.90 35.40 -3.53
C LEU A 457 5.02 34.49 -3.01
N MET A 458 5.86 33.97 -3.89
CA MET A 458 6.91 33.03 -3.51
C MET A 458 8.05 33.73 -2.78
N THR A 459 8.37 34.96 -3.16
CA THR A 459 9.36 35.80 -2.51
C THR A 459 8.94 36.16 -1.09
N LYS A 460 7.69 36.59 -0.88
CA LYS A 460 7.15 36.84 0.47
C LYS A 460 7.19 35.59 1.33
N ARG A 461 6.72 34.45 0.81
CA ARG A 461 6.77 33.16 1.52
C ARG A 461 8.20 32.77 1.91
N LEU A 462 9.17 32.93 1.01
CA LEU A 462 10.57 32.64 1.32
C LEU A 462 11.10 33.58 2.40
N SER A 463 10.87 34.88 2.27
CA SER A 463 11.37 35.90 3.21
C SER A 463 10.82 35.72 4.64
N ALA A 464 9.59 35.22 4.79
CA ALA A 464 9.02 34.87 6.10
C ALA A 464 9.77 33.72 6.80
N VAL A 465 10.52 32.89 6.06
CA VAL A 465 11.32 31.79 6.61
C VAL A 465 12.77 32.21 6.83
N ILE A 466 13.43 32.72 5.78
CA ILE A 466 14.87 32.97 5.82
C ILE A 466 15.25 34.22 6.61
N GLY A 467 14.30 35.14 6.86
CA GLY A 467 14.57 36.41 7.52
C GLY A 467 15.67 37.20 6.81
N ASN A 468 16.46 37.97 7.56
CA ASN A 468 17.54 38.79 7.00
C ASN A 468 18.77 37.99 6.52
N GLY A 469 18.79 36.67 6.71
CA GLY A 469 19.88 35.79 6.26
C GLY A 469 21.16 35.80 7.14
N GLU A 470 21.22 36.56 8.23
CA GLU A 470 22.34 36.58 9.17
C GLU A 470 21.98 35.89 10.51
N VAL A 471 22.77 34.86 10.88
CA VAL A 471 22.91 34.28 12.24
C VAL A 471 21.61 33.83 12.95
N LEU A 472 20.66 33.25 12.20
CA LEU A 472 19.39 32.62 12.65
C LEU A 472 18.20 33.59 12.66
N SER A 473 17.44 33.57 11.56
CA SER A 473 16.09 34.12 11.56
C SER A 473 15.23 33.50 12.67
N SER A 474 14.16 34.19 13.08
CA SER A 474 13.27 33.74 14.15
C SER A 474 12.78 32.30 13.96
N LYS A 475 12.52 31.88 12.71
CA LYS A 475 12.14 30.49 12.41
C LYS A 475 13.27 29.49 12.56
N TYR A 476 14.49 29.83 12.17
CA TYR A 476 15.64 28.95 12.36
C TYR A 476 16.02 28.80 13.83
N GLN A 477 15.86 29.86 14.62
CA GLN A 477 16.03 29.79 16.08
C GLN A 477 15.02 28.81 16.68
N ARG A 478 13.72 28.92 16.34
CA ARG A 478 12.70 27.99 16.82
C ARG A 478 12.96 26.55 16.37
N LEU A 479 13.42 26.37 15.12
CA LEU A 479 13.84 25.05 14.62
C LEU A 479 14.96 24.44 15.48
N GLN A 480 15.97 25.21 15.88
CA GLN A 480 17.06 24.71 16.73
C GLN A 480 16.54 24.26 18.08
N GLU A 481 15.69 25.05 18.74
CA GLU A 481 15.09 24.69 20.03
C GLU A 481 14.34 23.35 19.93
N LEU A 482 13.47 23.20 18.92
CA LEU A 482 12.71 21.98 18.69
C LEU A 482 13.62 20.78 18.38
N VAL A 483 14.65 20.98 17.57
CA VAL A 483 15.61 19.91 17.25
C VAL A 483 16.36 19.47 18.50
N GLU A 484 16.88 20.40 19.30
CA GLU A 484 17.61 20.10 20.54
C GLU A 484 16.72 19.35 21.55
N GLU A 485 15.49 19.80 21.74
CA GLU A 485 14.49 19.14 22.59
C GLU A 485 14.30 17.67 22.18
N HIS A 486 13.94 17.43 20.92
CA HIS A 486 13.62 16.08 20.44
C HIS A 486 14.85 15.17 20.30
N LEU A 487 16.04 15.72 20.05
CA LEU A 487 17.29 14.97 20.09
C LEU A 487 17.63 14.51 21.51
N SER A 488 17.37 15.32 22.53
CA SER A 488 17.58 14.93 23.93
C SER A 488 16.72 13.71 24.32
N GLU A 489 15.53 13.59 23.71
CA GLU A 489 14.63 12.45 23.84
C GLU A 489 14.96 11.28 22.88
N LYS A 490 16.04 11.40 22.11
CA LYS A 490 16.52 10.40 21.13
C LYS A 490 15.54 10.12 19.99
N ARG A 491 14.64 11.06 19.69
CA ARG A 491 13.68 10.97 18.58
C ARG A 491 14.36 11.22 17.24
N LYS A 492 13.82 10.63 16.18
CA LYS A 492 14.21 10.90 14.79
C LYS A 492 13.28 11.96 14.19
N ILE A 493 13.87 12.93 13.52
CA ILE A 493 13.25 14.17 13.04
C ILE A 493 13.32 14.21 11.52
N VAL A 494 12.21 14.61 10.90
CA VAL A 494 12.13 14.94 9.48
C VAL A 494 11.76 16.41 9.35
N VAL A 495 12.60 17.17 8.65
CA VAL A 495 12.35 18.58 8.36
C VAL A 495 11.92 18.71 6.89
N PHE A 496 10.77 19.32 6.67
CA PHE A 496 10.24 19.62 5.34
C PHE A 496 10.26 21.12 5.06
N SER A 497 10.62 21.47 3.83
CA SER A 497 10.38 22.79 3.26
C SER A 497 10.09 22.67 1.76
N PHE A 498 9.36 23.60 1.19
CA PHE A 498 9.19 23.78 -0.24
C PHE A 498 10.48 24.34 -0.87
N PHE A 499 11.14 25.27 -0.17
CA PHE A 499 12.23 26.07 -0.71
C PHE A 499 13.57 25.35 -0.64
N ARG A 500 14.26 25.24 -1.78
CA ARG A 500 15.60 24.63 -1.85
C ARG A 500 16.61 25.34 -0.95
N GLN A 501 16.56 26.67 -0.91
CA GLN A 501 17.44 27.48 -0.05
C GLN A 501 17.29 27.09 1.42
N VAL A 502 16.06 26.99 1.92
CA VAL A 502 15.79 26.59 3.31
C VAL A 502 16.34 25.20 3.62
N ILE A 503 16.26 24.25 2.68
CA ILE A 503 16.88 22.92 2.84
C ILE A 503 18.40 23.02 2.99
N ASP A 504 19.04 23.84 2.16
CA ASP A 504 20.49 24.02 2.19
C ASP A 504 20.93 24.74 3.49
N ASP A 505 20.16 25.73 3.95
CA ASP A 505 20.39 26.45 5.22
C ASP A 505 20.27 25.51 6.43
N VAL A 506 19.21 24.67 6.48
CA VAL A 506 19.04 23.67 7.57
C VAL A 506 20.20 22.67 7.59
N CYS A 507 20.70 22.26 6.42
CA CYS A 507 21.88 21.40 6.35
C CYS A 507 23.17 22.09 6.84
N ALA A 508 23.28 23.42 6.68
CA ALA A 508 24.38 24.19 7.24
C ALA A 508 24.26 24.33 8.76
N LEU A 509 23.04 24.53 9.28
CA LEU A 509 22.75 24.60 10.73
C LEU A 509 23.00 23.27 11.45
N PHE A 510 22.73 22.15 10.79
CA PHE A 510 22.96 20.81 11.33
C PHE A 510 23.92 20.00 10.44
N PRO A 511 25.25 20.16 10.63
CA PRO A 511 26.24 19.43 9.87
C PRO A 511 26.08 17.90 10.01
N GLY A 512 26.24 17.18 8.90
CA GLY A 512 26.09 15.71 8.87
C GLY A 512 24.66 15.22 8.56
N THR A 513 23.69 16.12 8.45
CA THR A 513 22.35 15.79 7.98
C THR A 513 22.32 15.46 6.49
N GLN A 514 21.42 14.56 6.10
CA GLN A 514 21.22 14.18 4.70
C GLN A 514 20.01 14.90 4.12
N GLN A 515 20.12 15.30 2.85
CA GLN A 515 19.06 16.01 2.14
C GLN A 515 18.48 15.24 0.94
N ILE A 516 17.17 15.35 0.74
CA ILE A 516 16.44 14.80 -0.42
C ILE A 516 15.69 15.93 -1.15
N THR A 517 16.01 16.12 -2.42
CA THR A 517 15.40 17.16 -3.27
C THR A 517 14.98 16.63 -4.62
N GLY A 518 14.34 17.48 -5.43
CA GLY A 518 13.88 17.11 -6.77
C GLY A 518 15.01 16.57 -7.67
N ALA A 519 16.25 17.03 -7.47
CA ALA A 519 17.43 16.60 -8.22
C ALA A 519 18.04 15.28 -7.71
N THR A 520 17.71 14.83 -6.50
CA THR A 520 18.25 13.58 -5.95
C THR A 520 17.74 12.39 -6.78
N SER A 521 18.64 11.54 -7.28
CA SER A 521 18.25 10.34 -8.03
C SER A 521 17.47 9.36 -7.16
N ALA A 522 16.57 8.58 -7.75
CA ALA A 522 15.72 7.66 -6.99
C ALA A 522 16.54 6.61 -6.19
N SER A 523 17.65 6.12 -6.75
CA SER A 523 18.59 5.24 -6.03
C SER A 523 19.20 5.93 -4.81
N ARG A 524 19.67 7.17 -4.97
CA ARG A 524 20.31 7.91 -3.89
C ARG A 524 19.32 8.28 -2.78
N ARG A 525 18.07 8.65 -3.14
CA ARG A 525 17.00 8.87 -2.15
C ARG A 525 16.83 7.65 -1.26
N GLN A 526 16.83 6.47 -1.88
CA GLN A 526 16.66 5.24 -1.13
C GLN A 526 17.82 4.96 -0.17
N GLU A 527 19.07 5.12 -0.60
CA GLU A 527 20.24 4.93 0.26
C GLU A 527 20.17 5.82 1.51
N ILE A 528 19.72 7.07 1.34
CA ILE A 528 19.52 8.01 2.44
C ILE A 528 18.47 7.46 3.41
N LEU A 529 17.30 7.07 2.90
CA LEU A 529 16.18 6.55 3.70
C LEU A 529 16.52 5.24 4.43
N ASP A 530 17.21 4.32 3.77
CA ASP A 530 17.64 3.05 4.35
C ASP A 530 18.62 3.32 5.51
N SER A 531 19.57 4.24 5.31
CA SER A 531 20.51 4.62 6.37
C SER A 531 19.81 5.37 7.51
N PHE A 532 18.87 6.27 7.21
CA PHE A 532 18.07 6.95 8.22
C PHE A 532 17.18 5.98 9.01
N THR A 533 16.78 4.86 8.41
CA THR A 533 16.02 3.82 9.12
C THR A 533 16.92 3.01 10.04
N GLN A 534 18.05 2.53 9.53
CA GLN A 534 18.91 1.54 10.19
C GLN A 534 19.88 2.14 11.21
N ASP A 535 20.40 3.34 10.95
CA ASP A 535 21.43 3.97 11.78
C ASP A 535 20.79 4.71 12.95
N SER A 536 21.16 4.38 14.19
CA SER A 536 20.64 5.04 15.38
C SER A 536 21.14 6.47 15.53
N GLU A 537 22.31 6.79 14.97
CA GLU A 537 22.98 8.09 15.09
C GLU A 537 22.46 9.09 14.07
N LYS A 538 21.91 8.62 12.95
CA LYS A 538 21.23 9.48 11.98
C LYS A 538 19.86 9.88 12.50
N LYS A 539 19.83 11.01 13.19
CA LYS A 539 18.60 11.54 13.81
C LYS A 539 17.80 12.50 12.94
N ILE A 540 18.41 13.16 11.96
CA ILE A 540 17.74 14.20 11.17
C ILE A 540 17.89 13.92 9.68
N VAL A 541 16.79 14.06 8.95
CA VAL A 541 16.77 14.11 7.48
C VAL A 541 15.97 15.31 7.02
N VAL A 542 16.47 16.03 6.03
CA VAL A 542 15.87 17.25 5.49
C VAL A 542 15.38 16.96 4.08
N MET A 543 14.17 17.39 3.72
CA MET A 543 13.66 17.12 2.37
C MET A 543 12.71 18.17 1.83
N GLN A 544 12.75 18.33 0.50
CA GLN A 544 11.74 19.13 -0.16
C GLN A 544 10.37 18.46 -0.02
N ILE A 545 9.33 19.20 0.34
CA ILE A 545 8.01 18.61 0.62
C ILE A 545 7.39 17.93 -0.60
N ASP A 546 7.58 18.48 -1.79
CA ASP A 546 7.12 17.85 -3.05
C ASP A 546 7.93 16.59 -3.41
N ALA A 547 9.22 16.57 -3.06
CA ALA A 547 10.10 15.41 -3.28
C ALA A 547 9.84 14.29 -2.26
N GLY A 548 9.46 14.67 -1.03
CA GLY A 548 9.10 13.76 0.06
C GLY A 548 7.64 13.29 0.04
N GLY A 549 6.77 14.01 -0.67
CA GLY A 549 5.35 13.68 -0.80
C GLY A 549 5.08 12.37 -1.55
N ILE A 550 6.06 11.80 -2.27
CA ILE A 550 5.85 10.68 -3.18
C ILE A 550 6.68 9.43 -2.81
N GLY A 551 5.99 8.37 -2.39
CA GLY A 551 6.48 6.99 -2.39
C GLY A 551 7.54 6.58 -1.36
N ILE A 552 7.90 7.44 -0.40
CA ILE A 552 8.96 7.14 0.59
C ILE A 552 8.42 6.54 1.90
N ASN A 553 9.26 5.79 2.63
CA ASN A 553 8.96 5.28 3.97
C ASN A 553 9.79 6.04 5.02
N LEU A 554 9.12 6.75 5.94
CA LEU A 554 9.72 7.54 7.01
C LEU A 554 9.19 7.15 8.40
N GLN A 555 8.64 5.94 8.55
CA GLN A 555 8.07 5.44 9.80
C GLN A 555 9.06 5.41 10.97
N SER A 556 10.37 5.43 10.70
CA SER A 556 11.40 5.50 11.73
C SER A 556 11.44 6.85 12.45
N ALA A 557 10.82 7.91 11.89
CA ALA A 557 10.72 9.21 12.52
C ALA A 557 9.54 9.31 13.49
N GLN A 558 9.66 10.21 14.46
CA GLN A 558 8.61 10.55 15.44
C GLN A 558 8.25 12.03 15.39
N VAL A 559 9.08 12.85 14.76
CA VAL A 559 8.91 14.31 14.73
C VAL A 559 8.95 14.77 13.29
N VAL A 560 7.96 15.55 12.90
CA VAL A 560 7.86 16.23 11.61
C VAL A 560 7.90 17.73 11.88
N ILE A 561 8.80 18.45 11.22
CA ILE A 561 8.86 19.91 11.29
C ILE A 561 8.59 20.47 9.90
N LEU A 562 7.56 21.29 9.77
CA LEU A 562 7.22 22.02 8.55
C LEU A 562 7.73 23.47 8.71
N MET A 563 8.72 23.86 7.90
CA MET A 563 9.34 25.19 7.99
C MET A 563 8.40 26.33 7.56
N GLU A 564 7.38 26.01 6.77
CA GLU A 564 6.35 26.94 6.34
C GLU A 564 5.03 26.23 6.00
N PRO A 565 3.88 26.91 6.14
CA PRO A 565 2.59 26.38 5.72
C PRO A 565 2.53 26.19 4.19
N GLN A 566 1.73 25.21 3.77
CA GLN A 566 1.53 24.90 2.36
C GLN A 566 0.17 25.36 1.88
N MET A 567 0.16 25.93 0.67
CA MET A 567 -1.05 26.38 -0.04
C MET A 567 -2.12 25.29 -0.18
N LYS A 568 -1.68 24.03 -0.27
CA LYS A 568 -2.53 22.85 -0.41
C LYS A 568 -2.39 22.01 0.86
N PRO A 569 -3.47 21.86 1.66
CA PRO A 569 -3.45 21.03 2.86
C PRO A 569 -3.06 19.58 2.59
N SER A 570 -3.46 19.03 1.43
CA SER A 570 -2.99 17.69 1.04
C SER A 570 -1.48 17.58 1.09
N THR A 571 -0.71 18.53 0.59
CA THR A 571 0.76 18.45 0.55
C THR A 571 1.34 18.15 1.93
N GLU A 572 0.87 18.84 2.97
CA GLU A 572 1.26 18.57 4.37
C GLU A 572 0.79 17.18 4.81
N TRP A 573 -0.48 16.84 4.56
CA TRP A 573 -1.02 15.53 4.93
C TRP A 573 -0.30 14.37 4.23
N GLN A 574 0.10 14.53 2.98
CA GLN A 574 0.85 13.55 2.20
C GLN A 574 2.23 13.31 2.82
N ALA A 575 2.91 14.38 3.25
CA ALA A 575 4.21 14.33 3.89
C ALA A 575 4.12 13.70 5.30
N ILE A 576 3.18 14.15 6.13
CA ILE A 576 2.92 13.60 7.46
C ILE A 576 2.55 12.11 7.36
N ALA A 577 1.73 11.71 6.38
CA ALA A 577 1.37 10.32 6.14
C ALA A 577 2.55 9.42 5.71
N ARG A 578 3.75 9.97 5.44
CA ARG A 578 4.98 9.16 5.28
C ARG A 578 5.57 8.71 6.61
N VAL A 579 5.29 9.46 7.68
CA VAL A 579 5.74 9.20 9.06
C VAL A 579 4.63 8.53 9.87
N HIS A 580 3.42 9.11 9.85
CA HIS A 580 2.22 8.59 10.51
C HIS A 580 1.44 7.68 9.56
N ARG A 581 1.80 6.40 9.55
CA ARG A 581 1.19 5.37 8.70
C ARG A 581 1.36 3.99 9.32
N MET A 582 0.59 3.02 8.82
CA MET A 582 0.64 1.60 9.21
C MET A 582 2.08 1.09 9.37
N GLY A 583 2.47 0.69 10.59
CA GLY A 583 3.85 0.34 10.92
C GLY A 583 4.47 1.28 11.97
N GLN A 584 3.92 2.48 12.11
CA GLN A 584 4.27 3.41 13.17
C GLN A 584 3.75 2.88 14.51
N SER A 585 4.60 2.88 15.53
CA SER A 585 4.28 2.40 16.87
C SER A 585 4.41 3.45 17.95
N LYS A 586 4.93 4.64 17.60
CA LYS A 586 5.17 5.76 18.52
C LYS A 586 4.36 6.98 18.10
N THR A 587 3.95 7.78 19.07
CA THR A 587 3.30 9.08 18.83
C THR A 587 4.12 9.93 17.87
N VAL A 588 3.43 10.55 16.91
CA VAL A 588 4.04 11.45 15.93
C VAL A 588 3.67 12.88 16.28
N LEU A 589 4.70 13.70 16.54
CA LEU A 589 4.55 15.14 16.73
C LEU A 589 4.80 15.86 15.40
N VAL A 590 3.95 16.80 15.06
CA VAL A 590 4.08 17.64 13.88
C VAL A 590 4.12 19.10 14.32
N HIS A 591 5.26 19.75 14.14
CA HIS A 591 5.41 21.18 14.39
C HIS A 591 5.29 21.93 13.06
N ARG A 592 4.40 22.92 13.00
CA ARG A 592 4.23 23.79 11.83
C ARG A 592 4.64 25.21 12.21
N LEU A 593 5.73 25.70 11.62
CA LEU A 593 6.26 27.02 11.93
C LEU A 593 5.54 28.11 11.15
N ILE A 594 4.88 29.03 11.85
CA ILE A 594 4.05 30.09 11.27
C ILE A 594 4.58 31.44 11.74
N ALA A 595 5.00 32.30 10.82
CA ALA A 595 5.43 33.66 11.17
C ALA A 595 4.21 34.59 11.27
N ARG A 596 4.06 35.28 12.41
CA ARG A 596 3.00 36.27 12.64
C ARG A 596 3.17 37.52 11.79
N ASP A 597 2.06 38.19 11.50
CA ASP A 597 2.01 39.40 10.68
C ASP A 597 2.63 39.21 9.28
N THR A 598 2.62 37.96 8.79
CA THR A 598 3.13 37.61 7.47
C THR A 598 2.10 36.88 6.63
N ILE A 599 2.51 36.52 5.42
CA ILE A 599 1.73 35.71 4.51
C ILE A 599 1.42 34.31 5.06
N ASP A 600 2.21 33.80 6.01
CA ASP A 600 1.98 32.49 6.61
C ASP A 600 0.69 32.47 7.43
N GLU A 601 0.50 33.46 8.31
CA GLU A 601 -0.72 33.63 9.10
C GLU A 601 -1.94 33.74 8.19
N ARG A 602 -1.87 34.60 7.17
CA ARG A 602 -2.98 34.76 6.22
C ARG A 602 -3.29 33.48 5.45
N MET A 603 -2.27 32.68 5.13
CA MET A 603 -2.45 31.40 4.45
C MET A 603 -3.16 30.38 5.35
N VAL A 604 -2.77 30.30 6.62
CA VAL A 604 -3.39 29.40 7.60
C VAL A 604 -4.85 29.79 7.82
N GLU A 605 -5.16 31.07 8.00
CA GLU A 605 -6.54 31.57 8.12
C GLU A 605 -7.41 31.15 6.93
N LEU A 606 -6.95 31.37 5.69
CA LEU A 606 -7.69 31.01 4.48
C LEU A 606 -7.94 29.50 4.38
N ILE A 607 -6.96 28.69 4.82
CA ILE A 607 -7.08 27.23 4.85
C ILE A 607 -8.07 26.78 5.92
N GLU A 608 -8.07 27.41 7.09
CA GLU A 608 -9.00 27.11 8.19
C GLU A 608 -10.44 27.49 7.83
N GLU A 609 -10.65 28.67 7.25
CA GLU A 609 -11.97 29.09 6.73
C GLU A 609 -12.53 28.04 5.76
N LYS A 610 -11.68 27.49 4.88
CA LYS A 610 -12.05 26.40 3.97
C LYS A 610 -12.35 25.09 4.69
N THR A 611 -11.56 24.75 5.70
CA THR A 611 -11.69 23.49 6.45
C THR A 611 -12.93 23.48 7.35
N GLN A 612 -13.32 24.62 7.90
CA GLN A 612 -14.50 24.73 8.76
C GLN A 612 -15.81 24.55 7.96
N ILE A 613 -15.85 24.99 6.71
CA ILE A 613 -16.95 24.71 5.78
C ILE A 613 -17.08 23.19 5.53
N PHE A 614 -15.97 22.46 5.57
CA PHE A 614 -15.87 21.02 5.31
C PHE A 614 -16.25 20.16 6.53
N MET A 615 -15.82 20.50 7.75
CA MET A 615 -16.10 19.71 8.95
C MET A 615 -17.57 19.73 9.39
N ASN A 616 -18.34 20.75 8.99
CA ASN A 616 -19.75 20.85 9.32
C ASN A 616 -20.65 19.85 8.57
N TYR A 617 -20.10 19.04 7.64
CA TYR A 617 -20.86 18.09 6.84
C TYR A 617 -20.27 16.67 6.89
N ALA A 618 -21.06 15.77 7.51
CA ALA A 618 -20.96 14.31 7.53
C ALA A 618 -19.82 13.63 8.32
N HIS A 619 -20.22 12.65 9.14
CA HIS A 619 -19.36 11.80 9.95
C HIS A 619 -18.68 10.66 9.17
N ASP A 620 -19.22 10.23 8.02
CA ASP A 620 -18.72 9.13 7.19
C ASP A 620 -17.88 9.64 6.02
N SER A 621 -16.76 8.97 5.69
CA SER A 621 -15.80 9.41 4.70
C SER A 621 -16.37 9.45 3.28
N ALA A 622 -17.16 8.46 2.85
CA ALA A 622 -17.81 8.52 1.54
C ALA A 622 -18.88 9.61 1.47
N VAL A 623 -19.62 9.80 2.56
CA VAL A 623 -20.70 10.80 2.69
C VAL A 623 -20.13 12.22 2.75
N ARG A 624 -18.96 12.40 3.35
CA ARG A 624 -18.22 13.67 3.38
C ARG A 624 -17.78 14.10 1.98
N ASP A 625 -17.23 13.16 1.22
CA ASP A 625 -16.86 13.34 -0.19
C ASP A 625 -18.07 13.75 -1.04
N ALA A 626 -19.18 13.02 -0.90
CA ALA A 626 -20.44 13.33 -1.56
C ALA A 626 -21.04 14.70 -1.17
N SER A 627 -20.96 15.07 0.12
CA SER A 627 -21.43 16.37 0.61
C SER A 627 -20.68 17.54 -0.04
N PHE A 628 -19.37 17.36 -0.27
CA PHE A 628 -18.55 18.34 -0.96
C PHE A 628 -18.94 18.47 -2.44
N MET A 629 -19.12 17.33 -3.12
CA MET A 629 -19.59 17.28 -4.51
C MET A 629 -20.90 18.06 -4.71
N ALA A 630 -21.84 17.98 -3.76
CA ALA A 630 -23.12 18.69 -3.81
C ALA A 630 -23.03 20.22 -3.72
N LYS A 631 -21.89 20.80 -3.31
CA LYS A 631 -21.76 22.23 -2.96
C LYS A 631 -20.82 23.06 -3.83
N ASP A 632 -20.22 22.49 -4.88
CA ASP A 632 -19.12 23.05 -5.68
C ASP A 632 -19.49 24.26 -6.58
N GLY A 633 -20.13 25.28 -5.99
CA GLY A 633 -20.54 26.54 -6.63
C GLY A 633 -19.75 27.78 -6.21
N ARG A 634 -18.88 27.70 -5.19
CA ARG A 634 -18.02 28.82 -4.74
C ARG A 634 -16.70 28.30 -4.17
N ASN A 635 -15.75 27.94 -5.02
CA ASN A 635 -14.42 27.56 -4.57
C ASN A 635 -13.53 28.82 -4.54
N VAL A 636 -13.04 29.19 -3.35
CA VAL A 636 -12.11 30.30 -3.15
C VAL A 636 -10.70 29.78 -3.49
N ASP A 637 -10.08 30.38 -4.49
CA ASP A 637 -8.71 30.06 -4.90
C ASP A 637 -7.74 30.76 -3.94
N VAL A 638 -7.15 30.00 -3.00
CA VAL A 638 -6.20 30.50 -1.98
C VAL A 638 -5.06 31.27 -2.63
N GLU A 639 -4.58 30.84 -3.80
CA GLU A 639 -3.52 31.53 -4.52
C GLU A 639 -3.98 32.88 -5.06
N ALA A 640 -5.19 32.94 -5.61
CA ALA A 640 -5.76 34.19 -6.08
C ALA A 640 -6.01 35.17 -4.92
N GLU A 641 -6.52 34.71 -3.78
CA GLU A 641 -6.76 35.58 -2.62
C GLU A 641 -5.45 36.07 -1.99
N LEU A 642 -4.41 35.24 -1.89
CA LEU A 642 -3.12 35.69 -1.39
C LEU A 642 -2.45 36.69 -2.33
N ARG A 643 -2.59 36.51 -3.65
CA ARG A 643 -2.10 37.51 -4.63
C ARG A 643 -2.83 38.84 -4.48
N ARG A 644 -4.14 38.85 -4.21
CA ARG A 644 -4.91 40.07 -3.91
C ARG A 644 -4.50 40.69 -2.57
N PHE A 645 -4.22 39.88 -1.56
CA PHE A 645 -3.74 40.36 -0.27
C PHE A 645 -2.39 41.09 -0.39
N LEU A 646 -1.48 40.57 -1.22
CA LEU A 646 -0.17 41.19 -1.47
C LEU A 646 -0.24 42.43 -2.36
N ASN A 647 -1.21 42.48 -3.28
CA ASN A 647 -1.42 43.58 -4.21
C ASN A 647 -2.89 44.01 -4.17
N PRO A 648 -3.30 44.78 -3.14
CA PRO A 648 -4.63 45.36 -3.10
C PRO A 648 -4.69 46.49 -4.15
N GLU A 649 -5.33 46.22 -5.30
CA GLU A 649 -5.70 47.26 -6.28
C GLU A 649 -6.66 48.31 -5.69
#